data_AF-A0A5D6XSM9-F1
#
_entry.id   AF-A0A5D6XSM9-F1
#
_cell.length_a   1.000
_cell.length_b   1.000
_cell.length_c   1.000
_cell.angle_alpha   90.00
_cell.angle_beta   90.00
_cell.angle_gamma   90.00
#
_symmetry.space_group_name_H-M   'P 1'
#
loop_
_entity.id
_entity.type
_entity.pdbx_description
1 polymer ?
#
loop_
_entity_poly.entity_id
_entity_poly.type
_entity_poly.pdbx_seq_one_letter_code
_entity_poly.pdbx_strand_id
1 'polypeptide(L)'
;MPEQRRDRPRFKLVNKSSLFIRSSARSPASPRAPSSDRTAHVTLSAQARAPAAAAPATHARWLSAASASATPAARKLAFKKELEDARQQALQGGGAKRQAKQHEKGKLTARERIELLLDQGSFREYDMLKSHRCADFGMDKQQIPGDGVITGRGLINGRLTFVFSQDFTVFGGSLSETYAEKIVKIMKQAMQLGAPVIGLNDSGGARIQEGVASLAGYADIFQLNVLASGVVPQLTMVMGPCAGGAVYSPAMTDYIFMSRDSSYMFVTGPDVVKTVTNEEVTQEELGGAGTHTKTSGVAHCAFDNDVEAIREMRRFFDFLPLNNKVRKSDDDRYRPVPTLESIVPPDPNVPYNMKDIIHQLVDSFDFFEIMPDYAKNMLIGFGRMEGRVVGIVANQPMELAGCLDINSSVKAARFVRFCDAFNIPLVTLVDVPGFLPGVDQEYGGIIRHGAKLLYAYAEATVPKITIITRKAYGGAYDVMSSKHLRGDINYAWPSAEIAVMGAKGAVEIIFRGQNVEENTADYERKFANPMVAAQRGFVDDIIEPVNTRRHICEDLDVLETKDLKNPPSPFHAVHETIQLLSAAGFQPLREEESWKDAVHPGGKYYVTRNQSAIIAFAVGGKYERGNGFHIIGAHTDSPCLKVKPVSNLESQGWLQVGVECYGGGLFHTWFDRDLGLAGRVIVREGDASFRSRLLLVNKPVLRIPTLAIHLDRDVAQGFTFNKETHLRPVIATAARAQLEATTAGGDPDAPKAKHTSVLLQLIAAELGVGVDQICDFELCLFDTQGGNVGGALDEFIFAPRLDNLCCSWLSTQALVASLDTLGDDANVRVVALFDNEEVGSDSLMGAGSNFLQSVSERVAQGELCGAAARKSFLVSADMAHGVHPNYSEKHELNHRPALHAGPVIKYNANERYATTGESAFLLKELARRHNVPIQEFVVRQDTGCGSTIGPILATSTGIRTVDVGLAQLSMHSIREMCGTEDLEKAVTWFTAFFSEFSALDKCLKTN
;
A
#
# COMPACT_ATOMS: atom_id res chain seq x y z
N MET A 1 15.07 -43.90 57.47
CA MET A 1 15.59 -43.22 56.25
C MET A 1 14.38 -42.77 55.39
N PRO A 2 14.18 -41.46 55.12
CA PRO A 2 13.07 -40.94 54.26
C PRO A 2 13.31 -39.63 53.41
N GLU A 3 12.26 -39.09 52.70
CA GLU A 3 11.98 -37.68 52.21
C GLU A 3 12.63 -37.07 50.89
N GLN A 4 12.13 -36.00 50.17
CA GLN A 4 10.76 -35.47 49.78
C GLN A 4 10.74 -34.35 48.64
N ARG A 5 9.59 -34.20 47.91
CA ARG A 5 8.89 -33.03 47.21
C ARG A 5 9.56 -31.73 46.59
N ARG A 6 8.96 -31.25 45.44
CA ARG A 6 8.42 -29.88 45.01
C ARG A 6 9.23 -28.61 44.51
N ASP A 7 8.60 -27.94 43.51
CA ASP A 7 8.29 -26.46 43.28
C ASP A 7 9.18 -25.37 42.54
N ARG A 8 8.43 -24.44 41.90
CA ARG A 8 8.61 -23.16 41.08
C ARG A 8 9.72 -22.11 41.45
N PRO A 9 10.16 -21.14 40.55
CA PRO A 9 9.36 -19.95 40.09
C PRO A 9 9.71 -19.19 38.74
N ARG A 10 8.91 -18.14 38.43
CA ARG A 10 9.09 -17.06 37.40
C ARG A 10 9.79 -15.80 38.00
N PHE A 11 10.23 -14.82 37.17
CA PHE A 11 10.27 -13.31 37.34
C PHE A 11 11.44 -12.68 36.50
N LYS A 12 11.58 -11.37 36.15
CA LYS A 12 10.68 -10.23 35.78
C LYS A 12 11.49 -8.90 35.54
N LEU A 13 10.97 -7.98 34.70
CA LEU A 13 11.31 -6.53 34.60
C LEU A 13 12.76 -6.16 34.13
N VAL A 14 13.06 -4.97 33.54
CA VAL A 14 12.57 -3.59 33.79
C VAL A 14 12.19 -2.81 32.52
N ASN A 15 11.26 -1.86 32.66
CA ASN A 15 10.80 -0.89 31.65
C ASN A 15 10.77 0.52 32.30
N LYS A 16 11.21 1.58 31.60
CA LYS A 16 10.86 3.03 31.76
C LYS A 16 11.72 3.91 30.82
N SER A 17 11.14 4.61 29.84
CA SER A 17 10.69 6.04 29.87
C SER A 17 11.83 7.05 30.10
N SER A 18 12.03 8.12 29.33
CA SER A 18 11.08 9.15 28.86
C SER A 18 11.74 10.04 27.77
N LEU A 19 11.06 10.85 26.96
CA LEU A 19 10.58 12.20 27.30
C LEU A 19 9.54 12.73 26.28
N PHE A 20 8.50 13.41 26.78
CA PHE A 20 7.71 14.37 26.00
C PHE A 20 8.33 15.77 26.12
N ILE A 21 8.38 16.53 25.03
CA ILE A 21 8.77 17.95 25.07
C ILE A 21 7.55 18.79 25.48
N ARG A 22 7.75 19.69 26.45
CA ARG A 22 6.80 20.75 26.78
C ARG A 22 6.98 21.93 25.83
N SER A 23 5.88 22.47 25.31
CA SER A 23 5.87 23.81 24.73
C SER A 23 5.94 24.87 25.85
N SER A 24 6.79 25.88 25.67
CA SER A 24 6.73 27.11 26.46
C SER A 24 7.13 28.30 25.59
N ALA A 25 6.14 29.07 25.13
CA ALA A 25 6.39 30.37 24.53
C ALA A 25 6.71 31.41 25.62
N ARG A 26 7.70 32.27 25.38
CA ARG A 26 7.87 33.56 26.07
C ARG A 26 8.23 34.65 25.07
N SER A 27 7.69 35.83 25.34
CA SER A 27 7.63 37.01 24.46
C SER A 27 9.00 37.64 24.14
N PRO A 28 9.09 38.43 23.05
CA PRO A 28 10.36 39.05 22.63
C PRO A 28 10.71 40.31 23.44
N ALA A 29 12.00 40.62 23.49
CA ALA A 29 12.54 41.93 23.85
C ALA A 29 13.34 42.48 22.65
N SER A 30 13.14 43.75 22.32
CA SER A 30 13.64 44.39 21.10
C SER A 30 14.77 45.42 21.40
N PRO A 31 15.28 46.24 20.46
CA PRO A 31 16.70 46.22 20.11
C PRO A 31 17.43 47.53 20.46
N ARG A 32 18.70 47.67 20.05
CA ARG A 32 19.37 48.98 19.99
C ARG A 32 20.12 49.23 18.67
N ALA A 33 19.91 50.46 18.21
CA ALA A 33 20.40 51.12 17.01
C ALA A 33 21.94 51.29 16.95
N PRO A 34 22.45 51.96 15.89
CA PRO A 34 22.64 53.41 16.06
C PRO A 34 22.41 54.28 14.80
N SER A 35 21.92 55.50 15.01
CA SER A 35 22.29 56.69 14.21
C SER A 35 21.99 57.99 14.99
N SER A 36 22.85 59.01 14.81
CA SER A 36 22.64 60.41 15.23
C SER A 36 21.40 61.02 14.54
N ASP A 37 20.70 62.02 15.08
CA ASP A 37 21.21 63.36 15.39
C ASP A 37 20.35 64.16 16.42
N ARG A 38 20.59 65.47 16.52
CA ARG A 38 20.27 66.40 17.64
C ARG A 38 18.82 66.95 17.74
N THR A 39 18.63 67.66 18.85
CA THR A 39 17.74 68.83 19.10
C THR A 39 16.26 68.65 19.50
N ALA A 40 16.05 68.55 20.82
CA ALA A 40 15.30 69.49 21.68
C ALA A 40 13.84 69.93 21.36
N HIS A 41 12.91 69.59 22.28
CA HIS A 41 12.01 70.47 23.09
C HIS A 41 10.81 69.60 23.60
N VAL A 42 10.63 69.36 24.91
CA VAL A 42 9.83 70.17 25.87
C VAL A 42 8.39 70.40 25.33
N THR A 43 7.30 69.88 25.90
CA THR A 43 6.82 70.06 27.30
C THR A 43 5.73 69.04 27.73
N LEU A 44 5.59 68.83 29.05
CA LEU A 44 4.38 68.48 29.86
C LEU A 44 3.04 68.24 29.12
N SER A 45 2.26 67.19 29.44
CA SER A 45 1.56 67.08 30.73
C SER A 45 0.84 65.73 30.89
N ALA A 46 0.57 65.34 32.15
CA ALA A 46 -0.26 64.19 32.49
C ALA A 46 -1.52 64.65 33.26
N GLN A 47 -2.66 64.01 32.99
CA GLN A 47 -3.82 64.05 33.88
C GLN A 47 -4.22 62.62 34.24
N ALA A 48 -4.31 62.35 35.54
CA ALA A 48 -4.71 61.07 36.09
C ALA A 48 -6.18 61.08 36.50
N ARG A 49 -6.84 59.93 36.41
CA ARG A 49 -8.03 59.59 37.22
C ARG A 49 -8.04 58.10 37.55
N ALA A 50 -7.94 57.80 38.84
CA ALA A 50 -8.38 56.55 39.48
C ALA A 50 -9.90 56.68 39.81
N PRO A 51 -10.64 55.71 40.44
CA PRO A 51 -10.15 54.53 41.19
C PRO A 51 -10.98 53.21 41.17
N ALA A 52 -10.47 52.19 41.89
CA ALA A 52 -11.17 51.06 42.53
C ALA A 52 -11.86 49.98 41.63
N ALA A 53 -12.10 48.73 42.05
CA ALA A 53 -11.98 48.07 43.36
C ALA A 53 -11.55 46.57 43.27
N ALA A 54 -11.47 45.90 44.42
CA ALA A 54 -10.85 44.58 44.64
C ALA A 54 -11.53 43.34 44.02
N ALA A 55 -10.74 42.25 43.87
CA ALA A 55 -11.19 40.89 43.57
C ALA A 55 -10.99 39.96 44.79
N PRO A 56 -11.87 38.97 45.05
CA PRO A 56 -11.69 37.99 46.12
C PRO A 56 -10.90 36.74 45.66
N ALA A 57 -9.88 36.36 46.42
CA ALA A 57 -9.16 35.09 46.23
C ALA A 57 -9.70 34.00 47.16
N THR A 58 -10.20 32.88 46.62
CA THR A 58 -10.63 31.70 47.42
C THR A 58 -10.32 30.36 46.74
N HIS A 59 -9.09 29.87 46.89
CA HIS A 59 -8.75 28.44 46.68
C HIS A 59 -7.66 27.98 47.65
N ALA A 60 -8.06 27.50 48.84
CA ALA A 60 -7.25 26.62 49.71
C ALA A 60 -8.05 26.19 50.96
N ARG A 61 -8.89 25.14 50.86
CA ARG A 61 -9.53 24.56 52.06
C ARG A 61 -9.82 23.05 51.96
N TRP A 62 -8.80 22.26 51.63
CA TRP A 62 -8.84 20.79 51.62
C TRP A 62 -7.68 20.14 52.39
N LEU A 63 -7.24 20.78 53.48
CA LEU A 63 -6.50 20.11 54.55
C LEU A 63 -7.31 20.22 55.83
N SER A 64 -7.82 19.09 56.32
CA SER A 64 -8.29 18.97 57.69
C SER A 64 -7.12 19.27 58.63
N ALA A 65 -7.28 20.27 59.51
CA ALA A 65 -6.23 20.77 60.40
C ALA A 65 -5.93 19.84 61.60
N ALA A 66 -5.89 18.52 61.35
CA ALA A 66 -5.78 17.47 62.37
C ALA A 66 -4.58 16.53 62.19
N SER A 67 -3.71 16.71 61.18
CA SER A 67 -2.62 15.76 60.84
C SER A 67 -1.18 16.29 61.03
N ALA A 68 -1.01 17.48 61.59
CA ALA A 68 0.30 18.08 61.85
C ALA A 68 1.17 17.23 62.82
N SER A 69 0.55 16.49 63.75
CA SER A 69 1.20 15.61 64.73
C SER A 69 1.29 14.12 64.31
N ALA A 70 0.76 13.74 63.15
CA ALA A 70 0.72 12.34 62.72
C ALA A 70 2.10 11.84 62.26
N THR A 71 2.56 10.71 62.81
CA THR A 71 3.82 10.05 62.41
C THR A 71 3.78 9.62 60.93
N PRO A 72 4.93 9.41 60.27
CA PRO A 72 4.97 8.94 58.88
C PRO A 72 4.17 7.64 58.64
N ALA A 73 4.15 6.73 59.63
CA ALA A 73 3.34 5.51 59.59
C ALA A 73 1.83 5.81 59.64
N ALA A 74 1.39 6.72 60.52
CA ALA A 74 -0.02 7.12 60.62
C ALA A 74 -0.49 7.83 59.34
N ARG A 75 0.32 8.71 58.74
CA ARG A 75 0.03 9.34 57.44
C ARG A 75 -0.10 8.30 56.33
N LYS A 76 0.78 7.31 56.28
CA LYS A 76 0.74 6.21 55.30
C LYS A 76 -0.49 5.32 55.46
N LEU A 77 -0.95 5.10 56.69
CA LEU A 77 -2.18 4.34 56.97
C LEU A 77 -3.45 5.14 56.60
N ALA A 78 -3.50 6.43 56.94
CA ALA A 78 -4.60 7.32 56.57
C ALA A 78 -4.75 7.42 55.04
N PHE A 79 -3.65 7.67 54.32
CA PHE A 79 -3.64 7.69 52.85
C PHE A 79 -4.02 6.34 52.23
N LYS A 80 -3.64 5.21 52.85
CA LYS A 80 -4.09 3.89 52.38
C LYS A 80 -5.61 3.73 52.46
N LYS A 81 -6.25 4.26 53.52
CA LYS A 81 -7.71 4.27 53.64
C LYS A 81 -8.34 5.21 52.60
N GLU A 82 -7.85 6.44 52.50
CA GLU A 82 -8.30 7.44 51.51
C GLU A 82 -8.24 6.92 50.07
N LEU A 83 -7.15 6.24 49.70
CA LEU A 83 -6.99 5.60 48.39
C LEU A 83 -8.00 4.46 48.16
N GLU A 84 -8.34 3.70 49.20
CA GLU A 84 -9.33 2.63 49.08
C GLU A 84 -10.75 3.21 48.98
N ASP A 85 -11.10 4.19 49.82
CA ASP A 85 -12.37 4.91 49.75
C ASP A 85 -12.58 5.56 48.35
N ALA A 86 -11.53 6.18 47.79
CA ALA A 86 -11.56 6.75 46.43
C ALA A 86 -11.71 5.70 45.31
N ARG A 87 -11.15 4.49 45.49
CA ARG A 87 -11.36 3.37 44.56
C ARG A 87 -12.78 2.84 44.64
N GLN A 88 -13.32 2.66 45.85
CA GLN A 88 -14.70 2.22 46.02
C GLN A 88 -15.68 3.22 45.39
N GLN A 89 -15.43 4.53 45.51
CA GLN A 89 -16.18 5.56 44.80
C GLN A 89 -16.07 5.42 43.25
N ALA A 90 -14.87 5.19 42.72
CA ALA A 90 -14.64 4.98 41.29
C ALA A 90 -15.25 3.65 40.73
N LEU A 91 -15.48 2.66 41.59
CA LEU A 91 -16.21 1.43 41.24
C LEU A 91 -17.73 1.63 41.19
N GLN A 92 -18.27 2.59 41.97
CA GLN A 92 -19.71 2.89 41.98
C GLN A 92 -20.19 3.66 40.73
N GLY A 93 -19.32 4.34 39.99
CA GLY A 93 -19.66 5.07 38.77
C GLY A 93 -20.79 6.09 39.00
N GLY A 94 -21.89 5.98 38.25
CA GLY A 94 -23.10 6.79 38.43
C GLY A 94 -23.98 6.42 39.63
N GLY A 95 -23.57 5.44 40.45
CA GLY A 95 -24.25 4.97 41.65
C GLY A 95 -25.29 3.88 41.39
N ALA A 96 -25.56 3.08 42.43
CA ALA A 96 -26.39 1.87 42.35
C ALA A 96 -27.78 2.08 41.71
N LYS A 97 -28.43 3.24 41.92
CA LYS A 97 -29.72 3.56 41.31
C LYS A 97 -29.66 3.71 39.79
N ARG A 98 -28.52 4.16 39.23
CA ARG A 98 -28.32 4.25 37.77
C ARG A 98 -27.88 2.90 37.18
N GLN A 99 -27.11 2.11 37.93
CA GLN A 99 -26.75 0.73 37.57
C GLN A 99 -28.01 -0.16 37.49
N ALA A 100 -28.89 -0.12 38.49
CA ALA A 100 -30.16 -0.84 38.46
C ALA A 100 -31.01 -0.48 37.22
N LYS A 101 -31.08 0.81 36.84
CA LYS A 101 -31.76 1.26 35.62
C LYS A 101 -31.11 0.81 34.31
N GLN A 102 -29.83 0.47 34.32
CA GLN A 102 -29.14 -0.12 33.16
C GLN A 102 -29.51 -1.62 33.08
N HIS A 103 -29.47 -2.34 34.20
CA HIS A 103 -29.89 -3.74 34.29
C HIS A 103 -31.39 -3.96 34.00
N GLU A 104 -32.27 -3.05 34.43
CA GLU A 104 -33.71 -3.02 34.08
C GLU A 104 -33.97 -2.99 32.56
N LYS A 105 -33.01 -2.52 31.77
CA LYS A 105 -33.05 -2.50 30.30
C LYS A 105 -32.38 -3.71 29.64
N GLY A 106 -32.01 -4.74 30.42
CA GLY A 106 -31.29 -5.91 29.94
C GLY A 106 -29.82 -5.65 29.58
N LYS A 107 -29.27 -4.47 29.91
CA LYS A 107 -27.90 -4.07 29.58
C LYS A 107 -26.95 -4.32 30.75
N LEU A 108 -25.74 -4.76 30.47
CA LEU A 108 -24.66 -4.82 31.45
C LEU A 108 -24.07 -3.42 31.71
N THR A 109 -23.38 -3.27 32.84
CA THR A 109 -22.51 -2.13 33.12
C THR A 109 -21.19 -2.23 32.36
N ALA A 110 -20.52 -1.10 32.17
CA ALA A 110 -19.21 -1.04 31.50
C ALA A 110 -18.14 -1.96 32.12
N ARG A 111 -18.19 -2.21 33.43
CA ARG A 111 -17.24 -3.09 34.13
C ARG A 111 -17.57 -4.56 33.94
N GLU A 112 -18.84 -4.95 34.02
CA GLU A 112 -19.30 -6.33 33.74
C GLU A 112 -18.97 -6.73 32.29
N ARG A 113 -19.12 -5.82 31.33
CA ARG A 113 -18.75 -6.03 29.92
C ARG A 113 -17.26 -6.32 29.74
N ILE A 114 -16.39 -5.55 30.42
CA ILE A 114 -14.93 -5.77 30.41
C ILE A 114 -14.57 -7.12 31.09
N GLU A 115 -15.22 -7.47 32.19
CA GLU A 115 -14.98 -8.72 32.92
C GLU A 115 -15.40 -9.95 32.10
N LEU A 116 -16.48 -9.86 31.32
CA LEU A 116 -16.92 -10.92 30.42
C LEU A 116 -16.04 -11.03 29.15
N LEU A 117 -15.57 -9.89 28.63
CA LEU A 117 -14.74 -9.84 27.41
C LEU A 117 -13.34 -10.41 27.65
N LEU A 118 -12.72 -10.09 28.78
CA LEU A 118 -11.32 -10.41 29.05
C LEU A 118 -11.16 -11.68 29.89
N ASP A 119 -10.03 -12.36 29.73
CA ASP A 119 -9.69 -13.53 30.52
C ASP A 119 -9.63 -13.18 32.01
N GLN A 120 -10.17 -14.07 32.86
CA GLN A 120 -10.38 -13.81 34.29
C GLN A 120 -9.10 -13.32 35.00
N GLY A 121 -9.20 -12.15 35.66
CA GLY A 121 -8.08 -11.53 36.38
C GLY A 121 -6.96 -10.93 35.51
N SER A 122 -7.12 -10.92 34.17
CA SER A 122 -6.14 -10.32 33.25
C SER A 122 -6.22 -8.79 33.20
N PHE A 123 -7.41 -8.21 33.41
CA PHE A 123 -7.65 -6.78 33.24
C PHE A 123 -6.76 -5.90 34.14
N ARG A 124 -6.23 -4.83 33.55
CA ARG A 124 -5.47 -3.77 34.20
C ARG A 124 -6.03 -2.42 33.79
N GLU A 125 -6.88 -1.88 34.66
CA GLU A 125 -7.45 -0.54 34.51
C GLU A 125 -6.39 0.54 34.62
N TYR A 126 -6.51 1.57 33.78
CA TYR A 126 -5.72 2.79 33.81
C TYR A 126 -6.62 3.99 34.11
N ASP A 127 -6.05 5.00 34.76
CA ASP A 127 -6.70 6.30 34.99
C ASP A 127 -8.07 6.21 35.68
N MET A 128 -8.22 5.23 36.58
CA MET A 128 -9.42 4.96 37.40
C MET A 128 -9.86 6.18 38.23
N LEU A 129 -8.91 6.95 38.76
CA LEU A 129 -9.16 8.10 39.65
C LEU A 129 -9.15 9.45 38.92
N LYS A 130 -9.21 9.45 37.59
CA LYS A 130 -9.13 10.67 36.78
C LYS A 130 -10.54 11.27 36.60
N SER A 131 -10.69 12.58 36.82
CA SER A 131 -11.97 13.30 36.76
C SER A 131 -11.90 14.49 35.80
N HIS A 132 -13.04 14.94 35.27
CA HIS A 132 -13.11 16.15 34.44
C HIS A 132 -12.65 17.40 35.20
N ARG A 133 -12.31 18.44 34.44
CA ARG A 133 -11.80 19.73 34.95
C ARG A 133 -12.76 20.90 34.68
N CYS A 134 -13.87 20.64 33.99
CA CYS A 134 -14.92 21.62 33.70
C CYS A 134 -15.59 22.13 35.00
N ALA A 135 -15.75 23.44 35.10
CA ALA A 135 -16.49 24.13 36.15
C ALA A 135 -17.80 24.77 35.65
N ASP A 136 -18.02 24.81 34.33
CA ASP A 136 -19.20 25.39 33.70
C ASP A 136 -20.46 24.57 34.03
N PHE A 137 -21.62 25.24 33.97
CA PHE A 137 -22.94 24.64 34.20
C PHE A 137 -23.10 23.87 35.54
N GLY A 138 -22.23 24.12 36.52
CA GLY A 138 -22.23 23.45 37.82
C GLY A 138 -21.59 22.05 37.83
N MET A 139 -20.81 21.70 36.79
CA MET A 139 -20.06 20.44 36.71
C MET A 139 -19.08 20.27 37.88
N ASP A 140 -18.52 21.37 38.41
CA ASP A 140 -17.62 21.41 39.56
C ASP A 140 -18.13 20.64 40.79
N LYS A 141 -19.46 20.60 40.97
CA LYS A 141 -20.15 19.95 42.10
C LYS A 141 -20.29 18.44 41.97
N GLN A 142 -20.02 17.85 40.80
CA GLN A 142 -20.28 16.43 40.52
C GLN A 142 -19.06 15.71 39.91
N GLN A 143 -17.89 15.80 40.55
CA GLN A 143 -16.72 15.07 40.07
C GLN A 143 -16.83 13.56 40.33
N ILE A 144 -17.09 12.78 39.27
CA ILE A 144 -17.15 11.31 39.31
C ILE A 144 -15.81 10.74 38.79
N PRO A 145 -15.03 10.03 39.63
CA PRO A 145 -13.78 9.41 39.21
C PRO A 145 -13.99 8.41 38.06
N GLY A 146 -13.07 8.44 37.10
CA GLY A 146 -13.12 7.66 35.87
C GLY A 146 -13.71 8.45 34.68
N ASP A 147 -14.49 9.50 34.97
CA ASP A 147 -15.10 10.44 34.02
C ASP A 147 -16.03 9.85 32.95
N GLY A 148 -16.55 8.64 33.20
CA GLY A 148 -17.52 7.96 32.32
C GLY A 148 -16.92 7.02 31.28
N VAL A 149 -15.63 6.73 31.35
CA VAL A 149 -15.01 5.65 30.57
C VAL A 149 -14.03 4.83 31.42
N ILE A 150 -14.14 3.50 31.35
CA ILE A 150 -13.18 2.57 31.93
C ILE A 150 -12.21 2.19 30.81
N THR A 151 -10.91 2.39 31.02
CA THR A 151 -9.88 2.06 30.01
C THR A 151 -8.78 1.19 30.60
N GLY A 152 -8.15 0.36 29.76
CA GLY A 152 -7.05 -0.49 30.21
C GLY A 152 -6.62 -1.50 29.17
N ARG A 153 -6.00 -2.59 29.64
CA ARG A 153 -5.60 -3.75 28.83
C ARG A 153 -5.95 -5.06 29.53
N GLY A 154 -6.06 -6.13 28.75
CA GLY A 154 -6.22 -7.49 29.26
C GLY A 154 -5.71 -8.53 28.27
N LEU A 155 -6.18 -9.76 28.46
CA LEU A 155 -5.98 -10.85 27.52
C LEU A 155 -7.33 -11.36 27.01
N ILE A 156 -7.40 -11.80 25.76
CA ILE A 156 -8.48 -12.64 25.22
C ILE A 156 -7.82 -13.90 24.71
N ASN A 157 -8.19 -15.07 25.25
CA ASN A 157 -7.60 -16.36 24.90
C ASN A 157 -6.05 -16.35 25.01
N GLY A 158 -5.54 -15.69 26.05
CA GLY A 158 -4.11 -15.52 26.32
C GLY A 158 -3.40 -14.42 25.51
N ARG A 159 -4.09 -13.76 24.58
CA ARG A 159 -3.54 -12.78 23.63
C ARG A 159 -3.84 -11.33 24.04
N LEU A 160 -2.87 -10.42 23.91
CA LEU A 160 -2.97 -9.04 24.41
C LEU A 160 -3.98 -8.18 23.63
N THR A 161 -4.83 -7.44 24.34
CA THR A 161 -5.67 -6.38 23.75
C THR A 161 -5.82 -5.19 24.70
N PHE A 162 -6.11 -4.02 24.13
CA PHE A 162 -6.52 -2.81 24.83
C PHE A 162 -8.03 -2.61 24.71
N VAL A 163 -8.68 -2.12 25.77
CA VAL A 163 -10.13 -1.94 25.79
C VAL A 163 -10.52 -0.62 26.44
N PHE A 164 -11.52 0.05 25.85
CA PHE A 164 -12.32 1.07 26.54
C PHE A 164 -13.78 0.63 26.60
N SER A 165 -14.44 0.90 27.73
CA SER A 165 -15.89 0.74 27.87
C SER A 165 -16.52 1.99 28.45
N GLN A 166 -17.54 2.46 27.75
CA GLN A 166 -18.24 3.71 28.05
C GLN A 166 -19.31 3.44 29.12
N ASP A 167 -19.34 4.23 30.19
CA ASP A 167 -20.25 4.05 31.32
C ASP A 167 -21.43 5.03 31.23
N PHE A 168 -22.54 4.55 30.66
CA PHE A 168 -23.78 5.32 30.52
C PHE A 168 -24.34 5.85 31.84
N THR A 169 -23.99 5.24 32.99
CA THR A 169 -24.43 5.72 34.30
C THR A 169 -23.79 7.06 34.68
N VAL A 170 -22.65 7.40 34.10
CA VAL A 170 -21.90 8.65 34.34
C VAL A 170 -22.18 9.63 33.20
N PHE A 171 -22.91 10.70 33.49
CA PHE A 171 -23.30 11.74 32.51
C PHE A 171 -23.89 11.23 31.19
N GLY A 172 -24.60 10.09 31.19
CA GLY A 172 -25.15 9.48 29.96
C GLY A 172 -24.06 8.94 29.02
N GLY A 173 -22.88 8.60 29.54
CA GLY A 173 -21.71 8.20 28.77
C GLY A 173 -21.11 9.33 27.92
N SER A 174 -21.50 10.59 28.16
CA SER A 174 -21.13 11.72 27.30
C SER A 174 -19.62 12.01 27.34
N LEU A 175 -19.03 12.16 26.15
CA LEU A 175 -17.60 12.33 25.96
C LEU A 175 -17.15 13.75 26.31
N SER A 176 -16.17 13.82 27.22
CA SER A 176 -15.43 15.00 27.69
C SER A 176 -13.98 15.02 27.22
N GLU A 177 -13.27 16.12 27.51
CA GLU A 177 -11.81 16.21 27.32
C GLU A 177 -11.07 15.09 28.09
N THR A 178 -11.36 14.93 29.38
CA THR A 178 -10.67 13.95 30.24
C THR A 178 -10.97 12.50 29.85
N TYR A 179 -12.19 12.22 29.40
CA TYR A 179 -12.61 10.94 28.82
C TYR A 179 -11.83 10.63 27.54
N ALA A 180 -11.78 11.58 26.60
CA ALA A 180 -11.07 11.41 25.34
C ALA A 180 -9.58 11.11 25.56
N GLU A 181 -8.92 11.90 26.41
CA GLU A 181 -7.53 11.68 26.84
C GLU A 181 -7.29 10.24 27.36
N LYS A 182 -8.28 9.57 27.99
CA LYS A 182 -8.15 8.18 28.47
C LYS A 182 -8.21 7.15 27.33
N ILE A 183 -9.03 7.39 26.31
CA ILE A 183 -9.11 6.54 25.10
C ILE A 183 -7.85 6.72 24.25
N VAL A 184 -7.48 7.98 23.97
CA VAL A 184 -6.26 8.40 23.28
C VAL A 184 -5.01 7.72 23.85
N LYS A 185 -4.93 7.61 25.18
CA LYS A 185 -3.83 6.95 25.89
C LYS A 185 -3.70 5.47 25.55
N ILE A 186 -4.81 4.71 25.55
CA ILE A 186 -4.76 3.28 25.27
C ILE A 186 -4.61 2.98 23.79
N MET A 187 -5.19 3.80 22.89
CA MET A 187 -4.98 3.65 21.44
C MET A 187 -3.49 3.85 21.08
N LYS A 188 -2.85 4.89 21.62
CA LYS A 188 -1.39 5.09 21.46
C LYS A 188 -0.57 3.90 21.97
N GLN A 189 -0.98 3.27 23.08
CA GLN A 189 -0.29 2.08 23.61
C GLN A 189 -0.58 0.80 22.80
N ALA A 190 -1.77 0.67 22.24
CA ALA A 190 -2.16 -0.42 21.35
C ALA A 190 -1.28 -0.44 20.09
N MET A 191 -1.19 0.72 19.41
CA MET A 191 -0.30 0.93 18.26
C MET A 191 1.17 0.69 18.61
N GLN A 192 1.66 1.23 19.73
CA GLN A 192 3.06 1.04 20.18
C GLN A 192 3.45 -0.41 20.45
N LEU A 193 2.49 -1.30 20.71
CA LEU A 193 2.72 -2.71 21.03
C LEU A 193 2.22 -3.66 19.93
N GLY A 194 1.69 -3.15 18.82
CA GLY A 194 1.11 -3.98 17.76
C GLY A 194 -0.10 -4.81 18.22
N ALA A 195 -0.92 -4.28 19.14
CA ALA A 195 -2.03 -5.01 19.75
C ALA A 195 -3.40 -4.44 19.36
N PRO A 196 -4.44 -5.28 19.11
CA PRO A 196 -5.79 -4.81 18.83
C PRO A 196 -6.40 -3.94 19.93
N VAL A 197 -7.26 -3.00 19.53
CA VAL A 197 -8.05 -2.14 20.42
C VAL A 197 -9.55 -2.40 20.24
N ILE A 198 -10.27 -2.51 21.36
CA ILE A 198 -11.72 -2.78 21.40
C ILE A 198 -12.45 -1.62 22.10
N GLY A 199 -13.41 -1.03 21.41
CA GLY A 199 -14.35 -0.05 21.96
C GLY A 199 -15.70 -0.68 22.31
N LEU A 200 -16.14 -0.56 23.56
CA LEU A 200 -17.47 -0.98 24.02
C LEU A 200 -18.33 0.27 24.25
N ASN A 201 -19.12 0.64 23.24
CA ASN A 201 -19.75 1.95 23.12
C ASN A 201 -21.17 1.98 23.71
N ASP A 202 -21.44 3.02 24.51
CA ASP A 202 -22.69 3.27 25.24
C ASP A 202 -22.70 4.76 25.69
N SER A 203 -22.88 5.66 24.72
CA SER A 203 -22.70 7.11 24.89
C SER A 203 -23.76 7.93 24.16
N GLY A 204 -24.41 8.83 24.89
CA GLY A 204 -25.33 9.83 24.33
C GLY A 204 -24.69 10.91 23.46
N GLY A 205 -23.38 10.86 23.19
CA GLY A 205 -22.66 11.82 22.33
C GLY A 205 -21.74 12.78 23.09
N ALA A 206 -21.57 13.99 22.56
CA ALA A 206 -20.71 15.02 23.15
C ALA A 206 -21.22 15.50 24.51
N ARG A 207 -20.32 15.74 25.47
CA ARG A 207 -20.68 16.44 26.70
C ARG A 207 -20.85 17.93 26.42
N ILE A 208 -22.11 18.35 26.26
CA ILE A 208 -22.50 19.72 25.88
C ILE A 208 -21.92 20.76 26.85
N GLN A 209 -21.85 20.43 28.14
CA GLN A 209 -21.33 21.30 29.21
C GLN A 209 -19.85 21.67 29.03
N GLU A 210 -19.05 20.84 28.35
CA GLU A 210 -17.63 21.12 28.06
C GLU A 210 -17.41 21.77 26.68
N GLY A 211 -18.49 21.99 25.93
CA GLY A 211 -18.48 22.69 24.64
C GLY A 211 -17.47 22.14 23.65
N VAL A 212 -16.60 23.02 23.13
CA VAL A 212 -15.61 22.68 22.10
C VAL A 212 -14.53 21.70 22.57
N ALA A 213 -14.30 21.55 23.89
CA ALA A 213 -13.32 20.60 24.41
C ALA A 213 -13.73 19.14 24.14
N SER A 214 -15.05 18.85 24.20
CA SER A 214 -15.62 17.57 23.78
C SER A 214 -15.41 17.29 22.29
N LEU A 215 -15.47 18.32 21.44
CA LEU A 215 -15.24 18.20 19.99
C LEU A 215 -13.76 17.97 19.65
N ALA A 216 -12.85 18.65 20.36
CA ALA A 216 -11.42 18.38 20.26
C ALA A 216 -11.08 16.94 20.69
N GLY A 217 -11.70 16.46 21.79
CA GLY A 217 -11.56 15.08 22.24
C GLY A 217 -12.04 14.04 21.22
N TYR A 218 -13.09 14.33 20.45
CA TYR A 218 -13.48 13.49 19.30
C TYR A 218 -12.41 13.48 18.21
N ALA A 219 -11.92 14.65 17.80
CA ALA A 219 -10.91 14.76 16.75
C ALA A 219 -9.60 14.01 17.10
N ASP A 220 -9.15 14.08 18.36
CA ASP A 220 -7.99 13.33 18.85
C ASP A 220 -8.17 11.80 18.73
N ILE A 221 -9.39 11.29 18.94
CA ILE A 221 -9.73 9.86 18.75
C ILE A 221 -9.77 9.52 17.27
N PHE A 222 -10.45 10.32 16.44
CA PHE A 222 -10.55 10.08 14.99
C PHE A 222 -9.17 10.05 14.33
N GLN A 223 -8.28 10.98 14.69
CA GLN A 223 -6.91 11.02 14.19
C GLN A 223 -6.14 9.73 14.52
N LEU A 224 -6.39 9.12 15.69
CA LEU A 224 -5.80 7.84 16.06
C LEU A 224 -6.48 6.66 15.38
N ASN A 225 -7.79 6.72 15.09
CA ASN A 225 -8.45 5.68 14.29
C ASN A 225 -7.84 5.62 12.88
N VAL A 226 -7.61 6.77 12.26
CA VAL A 226 -6.94 6.86 10.94
C VAL A 226 -5.50 6.32 11.02
N LEU A 227 -4.71 6.72 12.02
CA LEU A 227 -3.31 6.26 12.15
C LEU A 227 -3.17 4.79 12.56
N ALA A 228 -4.20 4.19 13.15
CA ALA A 228 -4.23 2.76 13.51
C ALA A 228 -4.80 1.86 12.39
N SER A 229 -5.47 2.43 11.39
CA SER A 229 -6.08 1.72 10.26
C SER A 229 -5.03 0.92 9.48
N GLY A 230 -5.24 -0.40 9.34
CA GLY A 230 -4.26 -1.30 8.72
C GLY A 230 -2.96 -1.53 9.52
N VAL A 231 -2.85 -0.99 10.75
CA VAL A 231 -1.66 -1.14 11.62
C VAL A 231 -1.95 -2.04 12.81
N VAL A 232 -3.09 -1.84 13.47
CA VAL A 232 -3.60 -2.73 14.52
C VAL A 232 -5.10 -2.94 14.34
N PRO A 233 -5.66 -4.15 14.54
CA PRO A 233 -7.09 -4.35 14.39
C PRO A 233 -7.89 -3.50 15.38
N GLN A 234 -8.88 -2.77 14.87
CA GLN A 234 -9.76 -1.88 15.61
C GLN A 234 -11.18 -2.45 15.58
N LEU A 235 -11.71 -2.79 16.75
CA LEU A 235 -13.03 -3.40 16.88
C LEU A 235 -13.96 -2.49 17.69
N THR A 236 -15.21 -2.37 17.25
CA THR A 236 -16.26 -1.68 17.99
C THR A 236 -17.40 -2.64 18.30
N MET A 237 -17.86 -2.64 19.53
CA MET A 237 -19.14 -3.21 19.94
C MET A 237 -20.03 -2.08 20.46
N VAL A 238 -21.13 -1.80 19.75
CA VAL A 238 -22.12 -0.81 20.16
C VAL A 238 -23.18 -1.51 21.01
N MET A 239 -23.22 -1.18 22.30
CA MET A 239 -24.03 -1.83 23.34
C MET A 239 -24.95 -0.80 24.00
N GLY A 240 -25.38 0.20 23.24
CA GLY A 240 -26.08 1.37 23.75
C GLY A 240 -26.25 2.45 22.69
N PRO A 241 -26.62 3.69 23.11
CA PRO A 241 -26.65 4.83 22.23
C PRO A 241 -25.25 5.13 21.66
N CYS A 242 -25.21 5.62 20.43
CA CYS A 242 -24.03 6.24 19.85
C CYS A 242 -24.50 7.37 18.92
N ALA A 243 -24.55 8.61 19.43
CA ALA A 243 -25.20 9.72 18.74
C ALA A 243 -24.24 10.86 18.38
N GLY A 244 -24.54 11.57 17.29
CA GLY A 244 -23.76 12.73 16.84
C GLY A 244 -22.35 12.34 16.44
N GLY A 245 -21.35 13.13 16.87
CA GLY A 245 -19.94 12.84 16.58
C GLY A 245 -19.45 11.47 17.05
N ALA A 246 -20.14 10.82 18.00
CA ALA A 246 -19.75 9.51 18.50
C ALA A 246 -19.70 8.41 17.43
N VAL A 247 -20.49 8.50 16.36
CA VAL A 247 -20.57 7.45 15.32
C VAL A 247 -19.35 7.37 14.41
N TYR A 248 -18.58 8.44 14.28
CA TYR A 248 -17.47 8.50 13.32
C TYR A 248 -16.25 7.69 13.76
N SER A 249 -16.00 7.53 15.07
CA SER A 249 -14.92 6.66 15.54
C SER A 249 -15.22 5.18 15.20
N PRO A 250 -16.40 4.61 15.53
CA PRO A 250 -16.84 3.31 15.02
C PRO A 250 -16.72 3.16 13.50
N ALA A 251 -17.19 4.15 12.72
CA ALA A 251 -17.14 4.12 11.25
C ALA A 251 -15.72 4.04 10.67
N MET A 252 -14.71 4.45 11.45
CA MET A 252 -13.28 4.33 11.10
C MET A 252 -12.60 3.07 11.67
N THR A 253 -13.31 2.24 12.44
CA THR A 253 -12.80 0.93 12.91
C THR A 253 -13.08 -0.17 11.89
N ASP A 254 -12.34 -1.28 11.96
CA ASP A 254 -12.43 -2.36 10.98
C ASP A 254 -13.79 -3.07 11.04
N TYR A 255 -14.24 -3.44 12.24
CA TYR A 255 -15.51 -4.15 12.43
C TYR A 255 -16.36 -3.50 13.53
N ILE A 256 -17.64 -3.27 13.20
CA ILE A 256 -18.66 -2.74 14.10
C ILE A 256 -19.70 -3.82 14.34
N PHE A 257 -19.84 -4.28 15.58
CA PHE A 257 -20.90 -5.19 16.01
C PHE A 257 -21.91 -4.44 16.88
N MET A 258 -23.18 -4.85 16.87
CA MET A 258 -24.28 -4.19 17.60
C MET A 258 -25.08 -5.18 18.45
N SER A 259 -25.70 -4.72 19.53
CA SER A 259 -26.75 -5.48 20.24
C SER A 259 -28.14 -5.06 19.73
N ARG A 260 -28.98 -6.03 19.38
CA ARG A 260 -30.39 -5.77 19.02
C ARG A 260 -31.14 -5.14 20.20
N ASP A 261 -32.14 -4.33 19.89
CA ASP A 261 -33.10 -3.65 20.78
C ASP A 261 -32.52 -2.76 21.89
N SER A 262 -31.20 -2.75 22.09
CA SER A 262 -30.50 -2.05 23.18
C SER A 262 -29.44 -1.05 22.69
N SER A 263 -29.12 -1.06 21.39
CA SER A 263 -28.11 -0.20 20.76
C SER A 263 -28.59 0.46 19.47
N TYR A 264 -28.11 1.68 19.22
CA TYR A 264 -28.44 2.44 18.02
C TYR A 264 -27.36 3.48 17.68
N MET A 265 -27.20 3.78 16.39
CA MET A 265 -26.24 4.76 15.87
C MET A 265 -26.96 5.80 14.99
N PHE A 266 -26.68 7.09 15.17
CA PHE A 266 -27.11 8.10 14.20
C PHE A 266 -26.31 9.40 14.34
N VAL A 267 -26.07 10.09 13.21
CA VAL A 267 -25.48 11.44 13.22
C VAL A 267 -26.48 12.47 13.77
N THR A 268 -27.76 12.32 13.43
CA THR A 268 -28.84 13.25 13.77
C THR A 268 -29.98 12.46 14.42
N GLY A 269 -30.45 12.87 15.59
CA GLY A 269 -31.51 12.16 16.31
C GLY A 269 -32.92 12.39 15.74
N PRO A 270 -33.89 11.50 16.00
CA PRO A 270 -35.24 11.58 15.42
C PRO A 270 -35.96 12.92 15.62
N ASP A 271 -35.81 13.56 16.79
CA ASP A 271 -36.44 14.86 17.07
C ASP A 271 -35.94 15.97 16.11
N VAL A 272 -34.68 15.88 15.69
CA VAL A 272 -34.07 16.82 14.74
C VAL A 272 -34.45 16.47 13.30
N VAL A 273 -34.55 15.18 12.96
CA VAL A 273 -35.10 14.73 11.67
C VAL A 273 -36.52 15.28 11.50
N LYS A 274 -37.41 15.00 12.47
CA LYS A 274 -38.80 15.47 12.45
C LYS A 274 -38.92 17.00 12.32
N THR A 275 -38.08 17.78 13.01
CA THR A 275 -38.15 19.25 12.96
C THR A 275 -37.56 19.86 11.69
N VAL A 276 -36.67 19.16 10.97
CA VAL A 276 -36.03 19.67 9.75
C VAL A 276 -36.71 19.13 8.47
N THR A 277 -37.13 17.87 8.45
CA THR A 277 -37.68 17.19 7.25
C THR A 277 -39.18 16.91 7.32
N ASN A 278 -39.81 17.04 8.51
CA ASN A 278 -41.16 16.57 8.84
C ASN A 278 -41.35 15.04 8.76
N GLU A 279 -40.26 14.27 8.70
CA GLU A 279 -40.31 12.80 8.74
C GLU A 279 -40.43 12.31 10.19
N GLU A 280 -41.47 11.49 10.47
CA GLU A 280 -41.62 10.81 11.75
C GLU A 280 -41.00 9.41 11.67
N VAL A 281 -39.92 9.19 12.41
CA VAL A 281 -39.17 7.92 12.44
C VAL A 281 -38.77 7.60 13.88
N THR A 282 -38.78 6.32 14.28
CA THR A 282 -38.32 5.91 15.61
C THR A 282 -36.79 5.76 15.68
N GLN A 283 -36.23 5.61 16.90
CA GLN A 283 -34.79 5.36 17.07
C GLN A 283 -34.33 4.04 16.43
N GLU A 284 -35.16 2.99 16.49
CA GLU A 284 -34.83 1.68 15.93
C GLU A 284 -34.90 1.68 14.40
N GLU A 285 -35.92 2.33 13.81
CA GLU A 285 -36.02 2.47 12.36
C GLU A 285 -34.86 3.31 11.80
N LEU A 286 -34.55 4.45 12.42
CA LEU A 286 -33.52 5.38 11.94
C LEU A 286 -32.09 4.82 12.04
N GLY A 287 -31.79 4.11 13.12
CA GLY A 287 -30.40 3.76 13.48
C GLY A 287 -30.24 2.52 14.35
N GLY A 288 -31.27 1.68 14.43
CA GLY A 288 -31.23 0.42 15.15
C GLY A 288 -30.29 -0.60 14.54
N ALA A 289 -30.02 -1.67 15.28
CA ALA A 289 -29.11 -2.72 14.84
C ALA A 289 -29.57 -3.37 13.53
N GLY A 290 -30.89 -3.52 13.33
CA GLY A 290 -31.46 -4.05 12.08
C GLY A 290 -31.19 -3.17 10.87
N THR A 291 -31.40 -1.85 10.99
CA THR A 291 -31.16 -0.88 9.90
C THR A 291 -29.70 -0.88 9.46
N HIS A 292 -28.76 -0.95 10.40
CA HIS A 292 -27.33 -0.92 10.09
C HIS A 292 -26.74 -2.25 9.58
N THR A 293 -27.33 -3.40 9.89
CA THR A 293 -26.89 -4.72 9.37
C THR A 293 -27.62 -5.20 8.13
N LYS A 294 -28.78 -4.62 7.77
CA LYS A 294 -29.57 -5.00 6.58
C LYS A 294 -29.58 -3.94 5.49
N THR A 295 -29.68 -2.67 5.86
CA THR A 295 -29.96 -1.57 4.91
C THR A 295 -28.71 -0.73 4.64
N SER A 296 -28.07 -0.19 5.68
CA SER A 296 -27.01 0.80 5.50
C SER A 296 -25.59 0.22 5.36
N GLY A 297 -25.39 -1.06 5.65
CA GLY A 297 -24.08 -1.72 5.62
C GLY A 297 -23.03 -1.12 6.58
N VAL A 298 -23.45 -0.41 7.64
CA VAL A 298 -22.52 0.19 8.63
C VAL A 298 -22.10 -0.84 9.68
N ALA A 299 -23.05 -1.65 10.15
CA ALA A 299 -22.79 -2.70 11.12
C ALA A 299 -22.52 -4.04 10.42
N HIS A 300 -21.57 -4.78 10.97
CA HIS A 300 -21.03 -6.00 10.39
C HIS A 300 -21.75 -7.24 10.91
N CYS A 301 -22.16 -7.24 12.18
CA CYS A 301 -22.98 -8.26 12.83
C CYS A 301 -23.90 -7.62 13.88
N ALA A 302 -25.00 -8.28 14.20
CA ALA A 302 -25.84 -7.95 15.35
C ALA A 302 -26.16 -9.22 16.16
N PHE A 303 -26.26 -9.08 17.47
CA PHE A 303 -26.46 -10.16 18.44
C PHE A 303 -27.62 -9.81 19.39
N ASP A 304 -28.26 -10.80 20.00
CA ASP A 304 -29.51 -10.57 20.73
C ASP A 304 -29.33 -9.88 22.09
N ASN A 305 -28.13 -9.93 22.65
CA ASN A 305 -27.82 -9.36 23.96
C ASN A 305 -26.31 -9.16 24.18
N ASP A 306 -25.96 -8.38 25.21
CA ASP A 306 -24.58 -8.09 25.60
C ASP A 306 -23.70 -9.34 25.80
N VAL A 307 -24.25 -10.44 26.34
CA VAL A 307 -23.49 -11.66 26.68
C VAL A 307 -23.12 -12.42 25.41
N GLU A 308 -24.07 -12.60 24.50
CA GLU A 308 -23.81 -13.19 23.19
C GLU A 308 -22.84 -12.33 22.37
N ALA A 309 -23.08 -11.01 22.34
CA ALA A 309 -22.24 -10.07 21.61
C ALA A 309 -20.77 -10.16 22.03
N ILE A 310 -20.51 -10.24 23.33
CA ILE A 310 -19.15 -10.41 23.87
C ILE A 310 -18.59 -11.80 23.60
N ARG A 311 -19.40 -12.87 23.63
CA ARG A 311 -18.97 -14.23 23.25
C ARG A 311 -18.51 -14.29 21.80
N GLU A 312 -19.30 -13.74 20.87
CA GLU A 312 -18.94 -13.72 19.45
C GLU A 312 -17.80 -12.75 19.15
N MET A 313 -17.65 -11.65 19.89
CA MET A 313 -16.43 -10.81 19.82
C MET A 313 -15.18 -11.60 20.23
N ARG A 314 -15.24 -12.44 21.27
CA ARG A 314 -14.12 -13.33 21.63
C ARG A 314 -13.81 -14.38 20.57
N ARG A 315 -14.84 -14.98 19.93
CA ARG A 315 -14.68 -15.92 18.81
C ARG A 315 -14.07 -15.24 17.58
N PHE A 316 -14.55 -14.04 17.23
CA PHE A 316 -14.02 -13.24 16.14
C PHE A 316 -12.54 -12.86 16.37
N PHE A 317 -12.19 -12.45 17.59
CA PHE A 317 -10.83 -12.08 17.96
C PHE A 317 -9.80 -13.19 17.66
N ASP A 318 -10.19 -14.47 17.72
CA ASP A 318 -9.32 -15.61 17.40
C ASP A 318 -8.93 -15.71 15.91
N PHE A 319 -9.65 -15.08 15.00
CA PHE A 319 -9.27 -14.99 13.57
C PHE A 319 -8.30 -13.84 13.29
N LEU A 320 -8.25 -12.82 14.15
CA LEU A 320 -7.34 -11.69 13.96
C LEU A 320 -5.88 -12.09 14.21
N PRO A 321 -4.91 -11.56 13.45
CA PRO A 321 -3.50 -11.79 13.75
C PRO A 321 -3.06 -10.98 14.98
N LEU A 322 -2.14 -11.58 15.73
CA LEU A 322 -1.33 -10.92 16.78
C LEU A 322 0.13 -11.39 16.77
N ASN A 323 0.42 -12.39 15.94
CA ASN A 323 1.71 -12.97 15.60
C ASN A 323 1.45 -13.99 14.48
N ASN A 324 2.52 -14.42 13.83
CA ASN A 324 2.53 -15.34 12.67
C ASN A 324 2.38 -16.83 13.02
N LYS A 325 1.89 -17.20 14.22
CA LYS A 325 1.80 -18.62 14.60
C LYS A 325 0.51 -19.27 14.10
N VAL A 326 0.67 -20.14 13.12
CA VAL A 326 -0.37 -21.09 12.68
C VAL A 326 -0.86 -21.90 13.88
N ARG A 327 -2.19 -22.04 14.02
CA ARG A 327 -2.79 -22.89 15.05
C ARG A 327 -2.63 -24.35 14.63
N LYS A 328 -2.34 -25.27 15.54
CA LYS A 328 -2.42 -26.70 15.20
C LYS A 328 -3.87 -27.03 14.80
N SER A 329 -4.06 -27.53 13.58
CA SER A 329 -5.31 -28.16 13.15
C SER A 329 -5.26 -29.66 13.43
N ASP A 330 -6.43 -30.22 13.71
CA ASP A 330 -6.67 -31.66 13.79
C ASP A 330 -7.58 -32.13 12.63
N ASP A 331 -7.90 -31.24 11.66
CA ASP A 331 -8.65 -31.54 10.43
C ASP A 331 -7.68 -31.87 9.28
N ASP A 332 -7.85 -33.02 8.64
CA ASP A 332 -6.93 -33.52 7.61
C ASP A 332 -7.05 -32.68 6.31
N ARG A 333 -5.91 -32.33 5.71
CA ARG A 333 -5.83 -31.67 4.40
C ARG A 333 -6.25 -32.59 3.27
N TYR A 334 -6.02 -33.90 3.42
CA TYR A 334 -6.26 -34.91 2.39
C TYR A 334 -7.66 -35.54 2.48
N ARG A 335 -8.54 -35.09 3.39
CA ARG A 335 -9.90 -35.64 3.46
C ARG A 335 -10.63 -35.38 2.14
N PRO A 336 -11.15 -36.42 1.45
CA PRO A 336 -12.01 -36.21 0.30
C PRO A 336 -13.30 -35.52 0.77
N VAL A 337 -13.90 -34.73 -0.10
CA VAL A 337 -15.15 -34.00 0.20
C VAL A 337 -16.24 -34.35 -0.83
N PRO A 338 -16.78 -35.59 -0.84
CA PRO A 338 -17.61 -36.10 -1.95
C PRO A 338 -18.90 -35.30 -2.17
N THR A 339 -19.39 -34.61 -1.15
CA THR A 339 -20.56 -33.72 -1.26
C THR A 339 -20.37 -32.59 -2.26
N LEU A 340 -19.13 -32.22 -2.60
CA LEU A 340 -18.85 -31.17 -3.58
C LEU A 340 -19.11 -31.62 -5.03
N GLU A 341 -19.14 -32.93 -5.32
CA GLU A 341 -19.41 -33.43 -6.67
C GLU A 341 -20.87 -33.22 -7.12
N SER A 342 -21.81 -33.15 -6.17
CA SER A 342 -23.25 -33.09 -6.42
C SER A 342 -23.93 -31.79 -5.96
N ILE A 343 -23.17 -30.85 -5.37
CA ILE A 343 -23.71 -29.60 -4.82
C ILE A 343 -24.10 -28.58 -5.90
N VAL A 344 -23.39 -28.56 -7.03
CA VAL A 344 -23.72 -27.71 -8.18
C VAL A 344 -24.76 -28.43 -9.05
N PRO A 345 -25.98 -27.89 -9.21
CA PRO A 345 -27.01 -28.52 -10.02
C PRO A 345 -26.61 -28.55 -11.51
N PRO A 346 -26.99 -29.60 -12.26
CA PRO A 346 -26.73 -29.69 -13.70
C PRO A 346 -27.59 -28.71 -14.52
N ASP A 347 -28.70 -28.21 -13.98
CA ASP A 347 -29.46 -27.11 -14.58
C ASP A 347 -28.82 -25.77 -14.18
N PRO A 348 -28.32 -24.96 -15.15
CA PRO A 348 -27.65 -23.69 -14.85
C PRO A 348 -28.59 -22.65 -14.21
N ASN A 349 -29.90 -22.82 -14.28
CA ASN A 349 -30.90 -21.92 -13.69
C ASN A 349 -31.22 -22.25 -12.23
N VAL A 350 -30.88 -23.46 -11.76
CA VAL A 350 -31.13 -23.86 -10.37
C VAL A 350 -29.99 -23.33 -9.49
N PRO A 351 -30.27 -22.49 -8.47
CA PRO A 351 -29.25 -22.03 -7.54
C PRO A 351 -28.92 -23.12 -6.50
N TYR A 352 -27.77 -22.96 -5.85
CA TYR A 352 -27.34 -23.77 -4.71
C TYR A 352 -26.72 -22.85 -3.65
N ASN A 353 -26.63 -23.34 -2.41
CA ASN A 353 -26.11 -22.57 -1.31
C ASN A 353 -24.57 -22.60 -1.27
N MET A 354 -23.92 -21.49 -1.61
CA MET A 354 -22.46 -21.39 -1.56
C MET A 354 -21.90 -21.61 -0.13
N LYS A 355 -22.68 -21.34 0.93
CA LYS A 355 -22.24 -21.59 2.32
C LYS A 355 -21.95 -23.07 2.58
N ASP A 356 -22.69 -23.98 1.93
CA ASP A 356 -22.50 -25.41 2.12
C ASP A 356 -21.16 -25.87 1.53
N ILE A 357 -20.69 -25.24 0.43
CA ILE A 357 -19.31 -25.41 -0.07
C ILE A 357 -18.31 -24.87 0.96
N ILE A 358 -18.49 -23.63 1.42
CA ILE A 358 -17.56 -22.97 2.37
C ILE A 358 -17.38 -23.82 3.63
N HIS A 359 -18.47 -24.25 4.28
CA HIS A 359 -18.42 -25.08 5.47
C HIS A 359 -17.65 -26.38 5.21
N GLN A 360 -17.88 -27.05 4.08
CA GLN A 360 -17.20 -28.30 3.74
C GLN A 360 -15.68 -28.12 3.50
N LEU A 361 -15.24 -26.95 3.03
CA LEU A 361 -13.83 -26.64 2.76
C LEU A 361 -13.05 -26.24 4.02
N VAL A 362 -13.64 -25.47 4.95
CA VAL A 362 -12.93 -24.95 6.13
C VAL A 362 -12.77 -25.98 7.25
N ASP A 363 -11.72 -25.79 8.06
CA ASP A 363 -11.41 -26.62 9.21
C ASP A 363 -12.58 -26.69 10.20
N SER A 364 -12.95 -27.91 10.61
CA SER A 364 -14.04 -28.15 11.58
C SER A 364 -15.40 -27.54 11.19
N PHE A 365 -15.60 -27.22 9.91
CA PHE A 365 -16.79 -26.51 9.39
C PHE A 365 -17.03 -25.12 10.01
N ASP A 366 -16.04 -24.53 10.69
CA ASP A 366 -16.14 -23.24 11.40
C ASP A 366 -15.90 -22.06 10.45
N PHE A 367 -16.99 -21.47 9.97
CA PHE A 367 -17.01 -20.22 9.21
C PHE A 367 -17.60 -19.09 10.07
N PHE A 368 -16.87 -17.99 10.20
CA PHE A 368 -17.35 -16.74 10.80
C PHE A 368 -17.73 -15.77 9.68
N GLU A 369 -19.00 -15.79 9.29
CA GLU A 369 -19.55 -14.90 8.27
C GLU A 369 -19.63 -13.43 8.75
N ILE A 370 -19.31 -12.51 7.85
CA ILE A 370 -19.37 -11.07 8.07
C ILE A 370 -20.47 -10.47 7.19
N MET A 371 -21.29 -9.59 7.76
CA MET A 371 -22.46 -8.98 7.11
C MET A 371 -23.42 -10.02 6.49
N PRO A 372 -23.89 -11.03 7.24
CA PRO A 372 -24.79 -12.06 6.72
C PRO A 372 -26.15 -11.52 6.23
N ASP A 373 -26.52 -10.31 6.67
CA ASP A 373 -27.82 -9.69 6.44
C ASP A 373 -27.81 -8.56 5.38
N TYR A 374 -26.64 -8.11 4.92
CA TYR A 374 -26.47 -7.03 3.92
C TYR A 374 -25.72 -7.55 2.70
N ALA A 375 -26.20 -7.23 1.48
CA ALA A 375 -25.65 -7.71 0.21
C ALA A 375 -25.44 -9.25 0.21
N LYS A 376 -26.54 -9.99 0.35
CA LYS A 376 -26.54 -11.46 0.53
C LYS A 376 -26.05 -12.23 -0.70
N ASN A 377 -26.08 -11.59 -1.87
CA ASN A 377 -25.47 -12.02 -3.14
C ASN A 377 -23.95 -12.22 -3.07
N MET A 378 -23.29 -11.70 -2.02
CA MET A 378 -21.86 -11.86 -1.78
C MET A 378 -21.59 -12.25 -0.33
N LEU A 379 -20.94 -13.38 -0.12
CA LEU A 379 -20.48 -13.88 1.17
C LEU A 379 -19.07 -13.39 1.42
N ILE A 380 -18.81 -12.91 2.63
CA ILE A 380 -17.46 -12.68 3.15
C ILE A 380 -17.35 -13.24 4.57
N GLY A 381 -16.17 -13.64 4.98
CA GLY A 381 -15.95 -14.11 6.34
C GLY A 381 -14.64 -14.85 6.52
N PHE A 382 -14.36 -15.26 7.75
CA PHE A 382 -13.12 -15.93 8.10
C PHE A 382 -13.33 -17.43 8.34
N GLY A 383 -12.43 -18.24 7.78
CA GLY A 383 -12.31 -19.66 8.05
C GLY A 383 -10.91 -20.01 8.54
N ARG A 384 -10.63 -21.30 8.69
CA ARG A 384 -9.26 -21.81 8.77
C ARG A 384 -9.04 -22.95 7.78
N MET A 385 -7.81 -23.08 7.32
CA MET A 385 -7.33 -24.22 6.51
C MET A 385 -5.96 -24.61 7.05
N GLU A 386 -5.84 -25.86 7.53
CA GLU A 386 -4.69 -26.33 8.32
C GLU A 386 -4.33 -25.39 9.50
N GLY A 387 -5.35 -24.77 10.09
CA GLY A 387 -5.23 -23.86 11.23
C GLY A 387 -4.63 -22.49 10.90
N ARG A 388 -4.28 -22.23 9.64
CA ARG A 388 -4.01 -20.90 9.08
C ARG A 388 -5.35 -20.18 8.94
N VAL A 389 -5.44 -18.89 9.28
CA VAL A 389 -6.67 -18.10 9.04
C VAL A 389 -6.72 -17.73 7.57
N VAL A 390 -7.90 -17.88 6.96
CA VAL A 390 -8.17 -17.48 5.57
C VAL A 390 -9.38 -16.56 5.53
N GLY A 391 -9.31 -15.52 4.70
CA GLY A 391 -10.44 -14.69 4.31
C GLY A 391 -11.12 -15.31 3.09
N ILE A 392 -12.43 -15.51 3.17
CA ILE A 392 -13.22 -16.11 2.09
C ILE A 392 -14.11 -15.03 1.48
N VAL A 393 -14.14 -14.99 0.15
CA VAL A 393 -15.04 -14.12 -0.64
C VAL A 393 -15.76 -15.00 -1.65
N ALA A 394 -17.09 -14.97 -1.70
CA ALA A 394 -17.84 -15.88 -2.57
C ALA A 394 -19.18 -15.34 -3.06
N ASN A 395 -19.51 -15.56 -4.33
CA ASN A 395 -20.87 -15.28 -4.84
C ASN A 395 -21.89 -16.24 -4.19
N GLN A 396 -23.11 -15.77 -3.94
CA GLN A 396 -24.21 -16.60 -3.44
C GLN A 396 -25.29 -16.76 -4.52
N PRO A 397 -25.35 -17.90 -5.25
CA PRO A 397 -26.32 -18.11 -6.32
C PRO A 397 -27.78 -18.05 -5.87
N MET A 398 -28.10 -18.33 -4.59
CA MET A 398 -29.46 -18.21 -4.08
C MET A 398 -29.97 -16.77 -3.96
N GLU A 399 -29.09 -15.77 -4.01
CA GLU A 399 -29.39 -14.37 -3.72
C GLU A 399 -29.00 -13.53 -4.94
N LEU A 400 -29.99 -12.96 -5.64
CA LEU A 400 -29.82 -12.25 -6.92
C LEU A 400 -28.98 -13.03 -7.96
N ALA A 401 -29.10 -14.36 -7.98
CA ALA A 401 -28.31 -15.24 -8.85
C ALA A 401 -26.77 -15.11 -8.70
N GLY A 402 -26.28 -14.55 -7.58
CA GLY A 402 -24.85 -14.32 -7.33
C GLY A 402 -24.24 -13.12 -8.06
N CYS A 403 -25.03 -12.28 -8.72
CA CYS A 403 -24.52 -11.12 -9.47
C CYS A 403 -23.89 -10.05 -8.56
N LEU A 404 -22.96 -9.26 -9.10
CA LEU A 404 -22.36 -8.12 -8.41
C LEU A 404 -23.25 -6.87 -8.50
N ASP A 405 -23.42 -6.17 -7.38
CA ASP A 405 -24.10 -4.87 -7.29
C ASP A 405 -23.22 -3.85 -6.54
N ILE A 406 -23.70 -2.62 -6.35
CA ILE A 406 -22.99 -1.59 -5.55
C ILE A 406 -22.66 -2.11 -4.15
N ASN A 407 -23.63 -2.75 -3.49
CA ASN A 407 -23.49 -3.13 -2.09
C ASN A 407 -22.51 -4.30 -1.92
N SER A 408 -22.61 -5.34 -2.77
CA SER A 408 -21.68 -6.47 -2.76
C SER A 408 -20.25 -6.03 -3.05
N SER A 409 -20.07 -5.10 -3.99
CA SER A 409 -18.75 -4.60 -4.39
C SER A 409 -18.08 -3.82 -3.26
N VAL A 410 -18.82 -2.96 -2.56
CA VAL A 410 -18.31 -2.22 -1.39
C VAL A 410 -18.02 -3.17 -0.22
N LYS A 411 -18.91 -4.13 0.05
CA LYS A 411 -18.77 -5.17 1.09
C LYS A 411 -17.49 -5.97 0.89
N ALA A 412 -17.31 -6.58 -0.29
CA ALA A 412 -16.15 -7.40 -0.59
C ALA A 412 -14.85 -6.58 -0.66
N ALA A 413 -14.86 -5.40 -1.28
CA ALA A 413 -13.65 -4.57 -1.40
C ALA A 413 -13.04 -4.21 -0.04
N ARG A 414 -13.89 -3.83 0.93
CA ARG A 414 -13.42 -3.49 2.29
C ARG A 414 -12.84 -4.72 3.01
N PHE A 415 -13.44 -5.90 2.81
CA PHE A 415 -12.96 -7.16 3.37
C PHE A 415 -11.63 -7.62 2.77
N VAL A 416 -11.48 -7.55 1.44
CA VAL A 416 -10.23 -7.87 0.73
C VAL A 416 -9.08 -7.00 1.23
N ARG A 417 -9.27 -5.67 1.32
CA ARG A 417 -8.23 -4.75 1.85
C ARG A 417 -7.92 -5.00 3.32
N PHE A 418 -8.90 -5.38 4.15
CA PHE A 418 -8.64 -5.77 5.53
C PHE A 418 -7.77 -7.03 5.60
N CYS A 419 -8.07 -8.06 4.78
CA CYS A 419 -7.29 -9.29 4.75
C CYS A 419 -5.85 -9.01 4.30
N ASP A 420 -5.66 -8.23 3.24
CA ASP A 420 -4.34 -7.85 2.73
C ASP A 420 -3.51 -7.08 3.77
N ALA A 421 -4.06 -6.00 4.34
CA ALA A 421 -3.38 -5.17 5.34
C ALA A 421 -2.93 -5.96 6.59
N PHE A 422 -3.64 -7.04 6.92
CA PHE A 422 -3.34 -7.90 8.07
C PHE A 422 -2.71 -9.26 7.70
N ASN A 423 -2.22 -9.41 6.45
CA ASN A 423 -1.51 -10.61 5.97
C ASN A 423 -2.35 -11.91 6.07
N ILE A 424 -3.65 -11.83 5.79
CA ILE A 424 -4.57 -12.96 5.76
C ILE A 424 -4.76 -13.41 4.30
N PRO A 425 -4.39 -14.65 3.93
CA PRO A 425 -4.66 -15.22 2.60
C PRO A 425 -6.13 -15.17 2.20
N LEU A 426 -6.37 -14.99 0.90
CA LEU A 426 -7.70 -14.89 0.30
C LEU A 426 -8.04 -16.13 -0.52
N VAL A 427 -9.21 -16.71 -0.25
CA VAL A 427 -9.82 -17.81 -1.01
C VAL A 427 -11.12 -17.29 -1.64
N THR A 428 -11.17 -17.26 -2.97
CA THR A 428 -12.30 -16.70 -3.73
C THR A 428 -13.10 -17.79 -4.43
N LEU A 429 -14.40 -17.92 -4.16
CA LEU A 429 -15.28 -18.91 -4.79
C LEU A 429 -16.26 -18.22 -5.77
N VAL A 430 -16.20 -18.58 -7.05
CA VAL A 430 -16.87 -17.84 -8.12
C VAL A 430 -18.05 -18.61 -8.72
N ASP A 431 -19.22 -17.97 -8.70
CA ASP A 431 -20.41 -18.29 -9.51
C ASP A 431 -21.15 -16.97 -9.78
N VAL A 432 -20.64 -16.21 -10.75
CA VAL A 432 -21.08 -14.84 -11.07
C VAL A 432 -21.57 -14.73 -12.52
N PRO A 433 -22.86 -14.41 -12.74
CA PRO A 433 -23.42 -14.24 -14.09
C PRO A 433 -23.15 -12.84 -14.68
N GLY A 434 -22.55 -11.92 -13.91
CA GLY A 434 -22.31 -10.54 -14.30
C GLY A 434 -22.63 -9.55 -13.18
N PHE A 435 -22.83 -8.28 -13.56
CA PHE A 435 -23.37 -7.23 -12.70
C PHE A 435 -24.90 -7.17 -12.77
N LEU A 436 -25.54 -6.71 -11.70
CA LEU A 436 -26.98 -6.45 -11.66
C LEU A 436 -27.33 -5.26 -12.58
N PRO A 437 -28.12 -5.45 -13.65
CA PRO A 437 -28.53 -4.34 -14.50
C PRO A 437 -29.63 -3.50 -13.82
N GLY A 438 -29.55 -2.18 -13.94
CA GLY A 438 -30.62 -1.28 -13.49
C GLY A 438 -30.21 0.18 -13.46
N VAL A 439 -31.18 1.07 -13.72
CA VAL A 439 -30.95 2.54 -13.69
C VAL A 439 -30.47 3.00 -12.32
N ASP A 440 -30.98 2.39 -11.24
CA ASP A 440 -30.56 2.70 -9.87
C ASP A 440 -29.10 2.32 -9.58
N GLN A 441 -28.57 1.28 -10.24
CA GLN A 441 -27.16 0.89 -10.14
C GLN A 441 -26.28 1.90 -10.87
N GLU A 442 -26.68 2.32 -12.08
CA GLU A 442 -25.94 3.36 -12.83
C GLU A 442 -25.94 4.71 -12.11
N TYR A 443 -27.11 5.17 -11.65
CA TYR A 443 -27.23 6.45 -10.94
C TYR A 443 -26.63 6.42 -9.53
N GLY A 444 -26.62 5.26 -8.86
CA GLY A 444 -25.83 5.04 -7.64
C GLY A 444 -24.30 5.06 -7.87
N GLY A 445 -23.88 4.91 -9.13
CA GLY A 445 -22.49 4.93 -9.58
C GLY A 445 -21.82 3.57 -9.49
N ILE A 446 -22.45 2.51 -10.00
CA ILE A 446 -21.90 1.14 -10.03
C ILE A 446 -20.48 1.11 -10.60
N ILE A 447 -20.16 1.89 -11.63
CA ILE A 447 -18.81 1.96 -12.23
C ILE A 447 -17.72 2.20 -11.15
N ARG A 448 -17.86 3.26 -10.33
CA ARG A 448 -16.90 3.60 -9.27
C ARG A 448 -16.99 2.69 -8.03
N HIS A 449 -18.10 1.98 -7.82
CA HIS A 449 -18.27 1.10 -6.66
C HIS A 449 -17.82 -0.34 -6.94
N GLY A 450 -18.12 -0.87 -8.13
CA GLY A 450 -17.60 -2.13 -8.67
C GLY A 450 -16.08 -2.08 -8.82
N ALA A 451 -15.53 -0.96 -9.32
CA ALA A 451 -14.09 -0.75 -9.41
C ALA A 451 -13.34 -0.84 -8.07
N LYS A 452 -14.02 -0.69 -6.91
CA LYS A 452 -13.37 -0.89 -5.61
C LYS A 452 -12.93 -2.32 -5.37
N LEU A 453 -13.72 -3.31 -5.83
CA LEU A 453 -13.38 -4.72 -5.67
C LEU A 453 -12.26 -5.11 -6.65
N LEU A 454 -12.33 -4.61 -7.88
CA LEU A 454 -11.26 -4.69 -8.88
C LEU A 454 -9.92 -4.16 -8.30
N TYR A 455 -9.96 -2.95 -7.74
CA TYR A 455 -8.80 -2.30 -7.12
C TYR A 455 -8.27 -3.11 -5.92
N ALA A 456 -9.15 -3.54 -5.02
CA ALA A 456 -8.77 -4.29 -3.82
C ALA A 456 -8.04 -5.60 -4.17
N TYR A 457 -8.50 -6.35 -5.18
CA TYR A 457 -7.79 -7.55 -5.64
C TYR A 457 -6.49 -7.24 -6.38
N ALA A 458 -6.44 -6.19 -7.22
CA ALA A 458 -5.23 -5.81 -7.94
C ALA A 458 -4.12 -5.24 -7.04
N GLU A 459 -4.50 -4.52 -5.98
CA GLU A 459 -3.60 -4.02 -4.92
C GLU A 459 -3.05 -5.18 -4.08
N ALA A 460 -3.91 -6.15 -3.71
CA ALA A 460 -3.58 -7.18 -2.75
C ALA A 460 -2.33 -8.01 -3.11
N THR A 461 -1.43 -8.08 -2.12
CA THR A 461 -0.13 -8.76 -2.16
C THR A 461 -0.14 -10.12 -1.44
N VAL A 462 -1.08 -10.34 -0.52
CA VAL A 462 -1.30 -11.65 0.12
C VAL A 462 -1.55 -12.78 -0.89
N PRO A 463 -1.38 -14.05 -0.49
CA PRO A 463 -1.78 -15.20 -1.31
C PRO A 463 -3.27 -15.12 -1.71
N LYS A 464 -3.54 -15.32 -3.00
CA LYS A 464 -4.88 -15.30 -3.61
C LYS A 464 -5.10 -16.58 -4.41
N ILE A 465 -6.00 -17.43 -3.92
CA ILE A 465 -6.42 -18.66 -4.56
C ILE A 465 -7.89 -18.51 -4.96
N THR A 466 -8.23 -18.83 -6.21
CA THR A 466 -9.58 -18.66 -6.77
C THR A 466 -10.09 -19.98 -7.32
N ILE A 467 -11.36 -20.29 -7.07
CA ILE A 467 -12.01 -21.53 -7.53
C ILE A 467 -13.33 -21.14 -8.22
N ILE A 468 -13.37 -21.31 -9.54
CA ILE A 468 -14.58 -21.10 -10.33
C ILE A 468 -15.43 -22.36 -10.26
N THR A 469 -16.55 -22.29 -9.55
CA THR A 469 -17.45 -23.42 -9.30
C THR A 469 -18.47 -23.62 -10.42
N ARG A 470 -19.00 -22.52 -10.96
CA ARG A 470 -19.91 -22.51 -12.11
C ARG A 470 -19.71 -21.26 -12.98
N LYS A 471 -20.54 -20.21 -12.91
CA LYS A 471 -20.48 -19.10 -13.88
C LYS A 471 -19.32 -18.14 -13.58
N ALA A 472 -18.67 -17.65 -14.63
CA ALA A 472 -17.79 -16.49 -14.53
C ALA A 472 -17.88 -15.69 -15.85
N TYR A 473 -18.77 -14.69 -15.89
CA TYR A 473 -19.09 -13.96 -17.12
C TYR A 473 -18.57 -12.51 -17.15
N GLY A 474 -17.99 -12.13 -18.29
CA GLY A 474 -17.61 -10.76 -18.63
C GLY A 474 -16.71 -10.10 -17.59
N GLY A 475 -16.84 -8.78 -17.40
CA GLY A 475 -16.04 -8.04 -16.42
C GLY A 475 -16.23 -8.50 -14.96
N ALA A 476 -17.25 -9.31 -14.66
CA ALA A 476 -17.39 -9.90 -13.32
C ALA A 476 -16.45 -11.10 -13.10
N TYR A 477 -16.04 -11.82 -14.16
CA TYR A 477 -14.93 -12.78 -14.07
C TYR A 477 -13.64 -12.06 -13.68
N ASP A 478 -13.32 -10.93 -14.32
CA ASP A 478 -12.11 -10.16 -14.03
C ASP A 478 -12.08 -9.70 -12.57
N VAL A 479 -13.19 -9.09 -12.11
CA VAL A 479 -13.35 -8.55 -10.76
C VAL A 479 -13.25 -9.62 -9.66
N MET A 480 -13.65 -10.87 -9.93
CA MET A 480 -13.62 -11.97 -8.95
C MET A 480 -12.26 -12.66 -8.88
N SER A 481 -11.19 -11.89 -8.66
CA SER A 481 -9.81 -12.37 -8.47
C SER A 481 -9.26 -13.21 -9.64
N SER A 482 -9.51 -12.77 -10.89
CA SER A 482 -8.91 -13.43 -12.06
C SER A 482 -7.38 -13.41 -12.01
N LYS A 483 -6.74 -14.36 -12.71
CA LYS A 483 -5.27 -14.43 -12.83
C LYS A 483 -4.67 -13.11 -13.35
N HIS A 484 -5.42 -12.40 -14.21
CA HIS A 484 -5.04 -11.11 -14.78
C HIS A 484 -4.88 -10.00 -13.73
N LEU A 485 -5.54 -10.12 -12.56
CA LEU A 485 -5.41 -9.20 -11.42
C LEU A 485 -4.45 -9.76 -10.34
N ARG A 486 -3.34 -10.34 -10.78
CA ARG A 486 -2.34 -10.99 -9.91
C ARG A 486 -2.95 -12.10 -9.04
N GLY A 487 -3.88 -12.87 -9.59
CA GLY A 487 -4.32 -14.13 -8.96
C GLY A 487 -3.17 -15.14 -9.03
N ASP A 488 -2.76 -15.70 -7.89
CA ASP A 488 -1.61 -16.62 -7.86
C ASP A 488 -2.02 -17.95 -8.48
N ILE A 489 -3.10 -18.53 -7.94
CA ILE A 489 -3.68 -19.80 -8.39
C ILE A 489 -5.18 -19.61 -8.68
N ASN A 490 -5.62 -20.07 -9.84
CA ASN A 490 -6.98 -19.97 -10.34
C ASN A 490 -7.41 -21.34 -10.89
N TYR A 491 -8.23 -22.07 -10.12
CA TYR A 491 -8.82 -23.34 -10.55
C TYR A 491 -10.24 -23.16 -11.10
N ALA A 492 -10.67 -24.12 -11.91
CA ALA A 492 -12.05 -24.29 -12.32
C ALA A 492 -12.56 -25.70 -11.98
N TRP A 493 -13.84 -25.84 -11.65
CA TRP A 493 -14.52 -27.13 -11.63
C TRP A 493 -14.99 -27.51 -13.05
N PRO A 494 -15.30 -28.79 -13.34
CA PRO A 494 -15.81 -29.21 -14.65
C PRO A 494 -17.14 -28.54 -15.03
N SER A 495 -17.90 -28.10 -14.03
CA SER A 495 -19.14 -27.31 -14.15
C SER A 495 -18.92 -25.82 -14.45
N ALA A 496 -17.69 -25.35 -14.60
CA ALA A 496 -17.40 -23.93 -14.80
C ALA A 496 -17.72 -23.42 -16.22
N GLU A 497 -18.39 -22.29 -16.31
CA GLU A 497 -18.78 -21.63 -17.56
C GLU A 497 -18.07 -20.26 -17.62
N ILE A 498 -17.01 -20.14 -18.43
CA ILE A 498 -16.14 -18.95 -18.48
C ILE A 498 -16.27 -18.28 -19.86
N ALA A 499 -17.01 -17.16 -19.93
CA ALA A 499 -17.40 -16.54 -21.19
C ALA A 499 -17.52 -15.01 -21.10
N VAL A 500 -17.58 -14.32 -22.24
CA VAL A 500 -17.76 -12.85 -22.29
C VAL A 500 -19.16 -12.43 -21.82
N MET A 501 -20.18 -13.25 -22.11
CA MET A 501 -21.56 -13.11 -21.65
C MET A 501 -22.30 -14.45 -21.80
N GLY A 502 -23.52 -14.56 -21.26
CA GLY A 502 -24.35 -15.75 -21.44
C GLY A 502 -24.65 -16.07 -22.91
N ALA A 503 -24.64 -17.37 -23.26
CA ALA A 503 -24.63 -17.85 -24.64
C ALA A 503 -25.73 -17.25 -25.54
N LYS A 504 -26.98 -17.21 -25.06
CA LYS A 504 -28.10 -16.62 -25.81
C LYS A 504 -27.86 -15.15 -26.19
N GLY A 505 -27.35 -14.34 -25.27
CA GLY A 505 -27.03 -12.93 -25.52
C GLY A 505 -25.89 -12.76 -26.54
N ALA A 506 -24.87 -13.61 -26.46
CA ALA A 506 -23.78 -13.63 -27.44
C ALA A 506 -24.29 -13.99 -28.84
N VAL A 507 -25.15 -14.99 -28.95
CA VAL A 507 -25.69 -15.48 -30.24
C VAL A 507 -26.65 -14.49 -30.88
N GLU A 508 -27.51 -13.82 -30.11
CA GLU A 508 -28.40 -12.76 -30.63
C GLU A 508 -27.62 -11.57 -31.23
N ILE A 509 -26.39 -11.31 -30.76
CA ILE A 509 -25.48 -10.30 -31.31
C ILE A 509 -24.72 -10.83 -32.53
N ILE A 510 -24.06 -12.00 -32.41
CA ILE A 510 -23.15 -12.54 -33.43
C ILE A 510 -23.91 -13.06 -34.66
N PHE A 511 -25.02 -13.77 -34.45
CA PHE A 511 -25.80 -14.47 -35.48
C PHE A 511 -27.14 -13.78 -35.76
N ARG A 512 -27.17 -12.45 -35.65
CA ARG A 512 -28.37 -11.62 -35.80
C ARG A 512 -29.09 -11.90 -37.14
N GLY A 513 -30.30 -12.46 -37.06
CA GLY A 513 -31.12 -12.82 -38.22
C GLY A 513 -30.95 -14.27 -38.72
N GLN A 514 -30.21 -15.12 -38.01
CA GLN A 514 -30.08 -16.55 -38.27
C GLN A 514 -30.86 -17.39 -37.23
N ASN A 515 -30.77 -18.72 -37.32
CA ASN A 515 -31.38 -19.63 -36.33
C ASN A 515 -30.67 -19.46 -34.97
N VAL A 516 -31.40 -19.01 -33.95
CA VAL A 516 -30.84 -18.74 -32.61
C VAL A 516 -30.61 -20.04 -31.83
N GLU A 517 -31.45 -21.06 -31.99
CA GLU A 517 -31.38 -22.29 -31.18
C GLU A 517 -30.14 -23.11 -31.50
N GLU A 518 -29.90 -23.38 -32.79
CA GLU A 518 -28.74 -24.15 -33.27
C GLU A 518 -27.40 -23.46 -32.95
N ASN A 519 -27.34 -22.14 -33.15
CA ASN A 519 -26.15 -21.35 -32.82
C ASN A 519 -25.91 -21.23 -31.31
N THR A 520 -26.96 -21.28 -30.46
CA THR A 520 -26.83 -21.31 -28.99
C THR A 520 -26.17 -22.61 -28.55
N ALA A 521 -26.64 -23.76 -29.03
CA ALA A 521 -26.05 -25.05 -28.70
C ALA A 521 -24.57 -25.17 -29.12
N ASP A 522 -24.19 -24.62 -30.28
CA ASP A 522 -22.78 -24.60 -30.71
C ASP A 522 -21.92 -23.61 -29.91
N TYR A 523 -22.48 -22.46 -29.50
CA TYR A 523 -21.80 -21.49 -28.64
C TYR A 523 -21.56 -22.07 -27.24
N GLU A 524 -22.56 -22.69 -26.63
CA GLU A 524 -22.46 -23.37 -25.32
C GLU A 524 -21.39 -24.46 -25.36
N ARG A 525 -21.43 -25.34 -26.37
CA ARG A 525 -20.43 -26.39 -26.57
C ARG A 525 -18.99 -25.85 -26.70
N LYS A 526 -18.81 -24.65 -27.25
CA LYS A 526 -17.50 -24.03 -27.43
C LYS A 526 -17.01 -23.24 -26.21
N PHE A 527 -17.91 -22.53 -25.52
CA PHE A 527 -17.54 -21.49 -24.55
C PHE A 527 -18.19 -21.61 -23.16
N ALA A 528 -19.27 -22.38 -22.99
CA ALA A 528 -19.86 -22.67 -21.67
C ALA A 528 -19.17 -23.86 -20.99
N ASN A 529 -17.84 -23.78 -20.90
CA ASN A 529 -16.96 -24.77 -20.26
C ASN A 529 -15.59 -24.12 -19.95
N PRO A 530 -14.74 -24.67 -19.06
CA PRO A 530 -13.49 -24.01 -18.68
C PRO A 530 -12.33 -24.32 -19.64
N MET A 531 -12.52 -25.17 -20.65
CA MET A 531 -11.44 -25.69 -21.51
C MET A 531 -10.70 -24.58 -22.25
N VAL A 532 -11.42 -23.57 -22.75
CA VAL A 532 -10.81 -22.44 -23.48
C VAL A 532 -9.96 -21.56 -22.56
N ALA A 533 -10.36 -21.39 -21.30
CA ALA A 533 -9.59 -20.66 -20.30
C ALA A 533 -8.33 -21.44 -19.90
N ALA A 534 -8.44 -22.75 -19.69
CA ALA A 534 -7.31 -23.63 -19.37
C ALA A 534 -6.29 -23.72 -20.52
N GLN A 535 -6.75 -23.86 -21.77
CA GLN A 535 -5.89 -23.85 -22.96
C GLN A 535 -5.13 -22.53 -23.15
N ARG A 536 -5.59 -21.44 -22.55
CA ARG A 536 -4.93 -20.12 -22.55
C ARG A 536 -4.10 -19.86 -21.29
N GLY A 537 -4.08 -20.77 -20.33
CA GLY A 537 -3.42 -20.59 -19.03
C GLY A 537 -4.08 -19.53 -18.13
N PHE A 538 -5.36 -19.22 -18.35
CA PHE A 538 -6.10 -18.23 -17.54
C PHE A 538 -6.59 -18.84 -16.22
N VAL A 539 -6.83 -20.16 -16.24
CA VAL A 539 -6.92 -21.03 -15.06
C VAL A 539 -5.75 -22.03 -15.13
N ASP A 540 -5.22 -22.42 -13.98
CA ASP A 540 -4.05 -23.31 -13.87
C ASP A 540 -4.41 -24.78 -14.06
N ASP A 541 -5.58 -25.19 -13.59
CA ASP A 541 -6.10 -26.55 -13.76
C ASP A 541 -7.64 -26.62 -13.67
N ILE A 542 -8.21 -27.70 -14.20
CA ILE A 542 -9.63 -28.06 -14.07
C ILE A 542 -9.71 -29.23 -13.08
N ILE A 543 -9.97 -28.93 -11.81
CA ILE A 543 -9.88 -29.89 -10.70
C ILE A 543 -11.22 -30.57 -10.42
N GLU A 544 -11.18 -31.82 -9.96
CA GLU A 544 -12.38 -32.50 -9.44
C GLU A 544 -12.88 -31.81 -8.14
N PRO A 545 -14.18 -31.52 -7.99
CA PRO A 545 -14.71 -30.80 -6.83
C PRO A 545 -14.32 -31.40 -5.47
N VAL A 546 -14.28 -32.74 -5.39
CA VAL A 546 -13.90 -33.53 -4.20
C VAL A 546 -12.51 -33.19 -3.64
N ASN A 547 -11.59 -32.73 -4.50
CA ASN A 547 -10.19 -32.43 -4.15
C ASN A 547 -9.96 -30.96 -3.78
N THR A 548 -10.97 -30.08 -3.89
CA THR A 548 -10.82 -28.62 -3.73
C THR A 548 -10.12 -28.22 -2.42
N ARG A 549 -10.47 -28.82 -1.27
CA ARG A 549 -9.81 -28.54 0.03
C ARG A 549 -8.32 -28.84 -0.02
N ARG A 550 -7.95 -29.99 -0.61
CA ARG A 550 -6.56 -30.46 -0.70
C ARG A 550 -5.70 -29.48 -1.49
N HIS A 551 -6.17 -29.08 -2.68
CA HIS A 551 -5.46 -28.12 -3.53
C HIS A 551 -5.21 -26.79 -2.80
N ILE A 552 -6.26 -26.20 -2.21
CA ILE A 552 -6.11 -24.92 -1.48
C ILE A 552 -5.09 -25.05 -0.33
N CYS A 553 -5.07 -26.17 0.40
CA CYS A 553 -4.07 -26.40 1.46
C CYS A 553 -2.64 -26.53 0.88
N GLU A 554 -2.46 -27.28 -0.22
CA GLU A 554 -1.18 -27.42 -0.94
C GLU A 554 -0.65 -26.05 -1.43
N ASP A 555 -1.50 -25.20 -2.02
CA ASP A 555 -1.10 -23.87 -2.48
C ASP A 555 -0.84 -22.88 -1.33
N LEU A 556 -1.59 -22.94 -0.23
CA LEU A 556 -1.39 -22.07 0.94
C LEU A 556 -0.06 -22.34 1.67
N ASP A 557 0.52 -23.53 1.52
CA ASP A 557 1.89 -23.81 1.97
C ASP A 557 2.93 -23.20 1.00
N VAL A 558 2.74 -23.37 -0.32
CA VAL A 558 3.68 -22.87 -1.35
C VAL A 558 3.71 -21.33 -1.37
N LEU A 559 2.56 -20.69 -1.20
CA LEU A 559 2.41 -19.23 -1.24
C LEU A 559 2.77 -18.55 0.10
N GLU A 560 3.09 -19.28 1.16
CA GLU A 560 3.46 -18.70 2.47
C GLU A 560 4.67 -17.76 2.38
N THR A 561 5.59 -18.01 1.44
CA THR A 561 6.80 -17.21 1.21
C THR A 561 6.64 -16.18 0.07
N LYS A 562 5.42 -15.86 -0.35
CA LYS A 562 5.16 -14.87 -1.40
C LYS A 562 5.62 -13.47 -0.98
N ASP A 563 6.43 -12.83 -1.82
CA ASP A 563 6.90 -11.45 -1.66
C ASP A 563 6.97 -10.76 -3.04
N LEU A 564 6.38 -9.57 -3.16
CA LEU A 564 6.13 -8.88 -4.44
C LEU A 564 6.39 -7.38 -4.29
N LYS A 565 7.35 -6.84 -5.06
CA LYS A 565 7.90 -5.47 -4.91
C LYS A 565 8.26 -4.85 -6.28
N ASN A 566 8.17 -3.53 -6.41
CA ASN A 566 8.61 -2.77 -7.61
C ASN A 566 10.15 -2.67 -7.72
N PRO A 567 10.74 -2.51 -8.93
CA PRO A 567 12.18 -2.65 -9.17
C PRO A 567 13.05 -1.45 -8.71
N PRO A 568 14.03 -1.64 -7.80
CA PRO A 568 14.84 -0.56 -7.24
C PRO A 568 16.20 -0.26 -7.91
N SER A 569 16.80 -1.19 -8.67
CA SER A 569 18.12 -1.00 -9.32
C SER A 569 18.12 -1.42 -10.80
N PRO A 570 19.14 -1.11 -11.62
CA PRO A 570 19.20 -1.51 -13.04
C PRO A 570 19.01 -3.02 -13.26
N PHE A 571 19.62 -3.84 -12.40
CA PHE A 571 19.46 -5.29 -12.42
C PHE A 571 18.02 -5.75 -12.19
N HIS A 572 17.26 -5.03 -11.35
CA HIS A 572 15.83 -5.30 -11.14
C HIS A 572 14.98 -4.76 -12.29
N ALA A 573 15.32 -3.59 -12.84
CA ALA A 573 14.62 -3.04 -14.01
C ALA A 573 14.69 -4.01 -15.20
N VAL A 574 15.88 -4.54 -15.50
CA VAL A 574 16.05 -5.61 -16.50
C VAL A 574 15.31 -6.88 -16.12
N HIS A 575 15.32 -7.29 -14.85
CA HIS A 575 14.57 -8.47 -14.40
C HIS A 575 13.06 -8.33 -14.66
N GLU A 576 12.44 -7.21 -14.28
CA GLU A 576 11.03 -6.96 -14.55
C GLU A 576 10.73 -6.86 -16.06
N THR A 577 11.61 -6.22 -16.84
CA THR A 577 11.51 -6.22 -18.31
C THR A 577 11.54 -7.65 -18.88
N ILE A 578 12.39 -8.54 -18.36
CA ILE A 578 12.40 -9.96 -18.76
C ILE A 578 11.07 -10.64 -18.43
N GLN A 579 10.47 -10.40 -17.26
CA GLN A 579 9.19 -11.00 -16.90
C GLN A 579 8.08 -10.57 -17.86
N LEU A 580 7.99 -9.26 -18.15
CA LEU A 580 7.02 -8.70 -19.10
C LEU A 580 7.20 -9.28 -20.52
N LEU A 581 8.43 -9.35 -21.02
CA LEU A 581 8.75 -9.91 -22.34
C LEU A 581 8.49 -11.41 -22.42
N SER A 582 8.82 -12.16 -21.37
CA SER A 582 8.59 -13.61 -21.30
C SER A 582 7.09 -13.92 -21.29
N ALA A 583 6.29 -13.15 -20.55
CA ALA A 583 4.83 -13.23 -20.57
C ALA A 583 4.24 -12.90 -21.96
N ALA A 584 4.85 -11.97 -22.70
CA ALA A 584 4.52 -11.69 -24.10
C ALA A 584 5.07 -12.74 -25.10
N GLY A 585 5.71 -13.82 -24.62
CA GLY A 585 6.22 -14.92 -25.43
C GLY A 585 7.52 -14.63 -26.19
N PHE A 586 8.33 -13.68 -25.72
CA PHE A 586 9.71 -13.53 -26.19
C PHE A 586 10.61 -14.60 -25.56
N GLN A 587 11.60 -15.07 -26.34
CA GLN A 587 12.54 -16.10 -25.89
C GLN A 587 13.93 -15.52 -25.57
N PRO A 588 14.62 -16.00 -24.53
CA PRO A 588 16.00 -15.60 -24.24
C PRO A 588 16.96 -16.06 -25.34
N LEU A 589 17.89 -15.19 -25.72
CA LEU A 589 19.07 -15.50 -26.51
C LEU A 589 20.34 -15.19 -25.71
N ARG A 590 21.37 -16.00 -25.92
CA ARG A 590 22.70 -15.83 -25.31
C ARG A 590 23.67 -15.21 -26.29
N GLU A 591 24.55 -14.32 -25.81
CA GLU A 591 25.52 -13.64 -26.67
C GLU A 591 26.57 -14.63 -27.22
N GLU A 592 26.87 -15.70 -26.48
CA GLU A 592 27.84 -16.74 -26.82
C GLU A 592 27.33 -17.82 -27.80
N GLU A 593 26.02 -17.90 -28.05
CA GLU A 593 25.40 -18.95 -28.87
C GLU A 593 25.14 -18.48 -30.34
N SER A 594 25.14 -19.41 -31.30
CA SER A 594 24.82 -19.08 -32.70
C SER A 594 23.33 -18.82 -32.87
N TRP A 595 22.97 -17.69 -33.49
CA TRP A 595 21.56 -17.29 -33.69
C TRP A 595 20.98 -17.68 -35.05
N LYS A 596 21.78 -18.25 -35.96
CA LYS A 596 21.39 -18.51 -37.36
C LYS A 596 20.13 -19.35 -37.51
N ASP A 597 20.01 -20.37 -36.65
CA ASP A 597 18.90 -21.33 -36.67
C ASP A 597 17.80 -20.97 -35.64
N ALA A 598 18.06 -20.00 -34.77
CA ALA A 598 17.14 -19.53 -33.74
C ALA A 598 16.29 -18.35 -34.23
N VAL A 599 16.89 -17.35 -34.90
CA VAL A 599 16.19 -16.12 -35.30
C VAL A 599 15.55 -16.28 -36.68
N HIS A 600 14.21 -16.16 -36.72
CA HIS A 600 13.39 -16.28 -37.93
C HIS A 600 12.27 -15.21 -37.97
N PRO A 601 11.69 -14.92 -39.15
CA PRO A 601 10.49 -14.06 -39.29
C PRO A 601 9.34 -14.49 -38.37
N GLY A 602 8.64 -13.53 -37.78
CA GLY A 602 7.61 -13.74 -36.75
C GLY A 602 8.14 -14.12 -35.36
N GLY A 603 9.44 -14.36 -35.21
CA GLY A 603 10.06 -14.70 -33.92
C GLY A 603 10.24 -13.48 -32.99
N LYS A 604 10.24 -13.75 -31.68
CA LYS A 604 10.31 -12.74 -30.61
C LYS A 604 11.41 -13.12 -29.63
N TYR A 605 12.39 -12.25 -29.43
CA TYR A 605 13.63 -12.57 -28.72
C TYR A 605 14.12 -11.43 -27.81
N TYR A 606 14.82 -11.77 -26.72
CA TYR A 606 15.57 -10.79 -25.95
C TYR A 606 16.96 -11.31 -25.59
N VAL A 607 17.91 -10.40 -25.44
CA VAL A 607 19.27 -10.68 -25.00
C VAL A 607 19.66 -9.68 -23.91
N THR A 608 20.34 -10.15 -22.87
CA THR A 608 20.82 -9.30 -21.77
C THR A 608 22.33 -9.24 -21.75
N ARG A 609 22.87 -8.05 -21.47
CA ARG A 609 24.29 -7.84 -21.22
C ARG A 609 24.48 -7.34 -19.78
N ASN A 610 25.44 -7.93 -19.08
CA ASN A 610 25.74 -7.65 -17.67
C ASN A 610 24.55 -7.79 -16.68
N GLN A 611 23.40 -8.36 -17.09
CA GLN A 611 22.13 -8.32 -16.33
C GLN A 611 21.57 -6.90 -16.07
N SER A 612 22.21 -5.83 -16.58
CA SER A 612 21.78 -4.43 -16.39
C SER A 612 21.41 -3.72 -17.69
N ALA A 613 21.76 -4.27 -18.87
CA ALA A 613 21.21 -3.85 -20.15
C ALA A 613 20.47 -5.00 -20.84
N ILE A 614 19.45 -4.66 -21.63
CA ILE A 614 18.63 -5.62 -22.39
C ILE A 614 18.24 -5.05 -23.75
N ILE A 615 18.33 -5.88 -24.79
CA ILE A 615 17.75 -5.58 -26.11
C ILE A 615 16.70 -6.64 -26.41
N ALA A 616 15.46 -6.21 -26.60
CA ALA A 616 14.33 -7.03 -26.98
C ALA A 616 13.94 -6.70 -28.42
N PHE A 617 13.68 -7.71 -29.23
CA PHE A 617 13.32 -7.52 -30.63
C PHE A 617 12.30 -8.55 -31.14
N ALA A 618 11.40 -8.07 -31.99
CA ALA A 618 10.39 -8.86 -32.68
C ALA A 618 10.62 -8.74 -34.20
N VAL A 619 10.82 -9.87 -34.86
CA VAL A 619 11.11 -9.93 -36.30
C VAL A 619 9.80 -9.94 -37.08
N GLY A 620 9.57 -8.97 -37.97
CA GLY A 620 8.37 -8.91 -38.79
C GLY A 620 8.13 -10.18 -39.62
N GLY A 621 6.87 -10.55 -39.82
CA GLY A 621 6.50 -11.77 -40.57
C GLY A 621 6.89 -11.73 -42.06
N LYS A 622 7.12 -10.54 -42.61
CA LYS A 622 7.63 -10.29 -43.97
C LYS A 622 9.07 -9.78 -43.96
N TYR A 623 9.83 -10.05 -42.91
CA TYR A 623 11.23 -9.64 -42.83
C TYR A 623 12.10 -10.36 -43.86
N GLU A 624 12.80 -9.57 -44.68
CA GLU A 624 13.83 -10.03 -45.61
C GLU A 624 15.16 -9.37 -45.26
N ARG A 625 16.27 -10.05 -45.57
CA ARG A 625 17.62 -9.55 -45.29
C ARG A 625 17.85 -8.20 -45.98
N GLY A 626 18.18 -7.18 -45.19
CA GLY A 626 18.35 -5.81 -45.66
C GLY A 626 17.11 -4.92 -45.50
N ASN A 627 16.07 -5.38 -44.81
CA ASN A 627 15.04 -4.51 -44.24
C ASN A 627 15.53 -3.80 -42.96
N GLY A 628 14.77 -2.80 -42.51
CA GLY A 628 15.16 -1.89 -41.44
C GLY A 628 14.76 -2.36 -40.05
N PHE A 629 15.22 -1.58 -39.07
CA PHE A 629 14.92 -1.72 -37.65
C PHE A 629 14.17 -0.46 -37.18
N HIS A 630 13.01 -0.62 -36.57
CA HIS A 630 12.33 0.44 -35.82
C HIS A 630 12.75 0.29 -34.34
N ILE A 631 13.52 1.24 -33.83
CA ILE A 631 14.20 1.12 -32.54
C ILE A 631 13.67 2.18 -31.59
N ILE A 632 13.26 1.80 -30.38
CA ILE A 632 13.14 2.74 -29.26
C ILE A 632 14.27 2.42 -28.26
N GLY A 633 15.17 3.37 -28.08
CA GLY A 633 16.26 3.28 -27.10
C GLY A 633 15.88 4.04 -25.83
N ALA A 634 16.23 3.49 -24.66
CA ALA A 634 16.15 4.15 -23.36
C ALA A 634 17.23 3.60 -22.41
N HIS A 635 17.20 3.92 -21.12
CA HIS A 635 18.20 3.47 -20.15
C HIS A 635 17.62 3.10 -18.78
N THR A 636 18.32 2.20 -18.09
CA THR A 636 17.85 1.50 -16.89
C THR A 636 18.46 2.04 -15.60
N ASP A 637 19.41 2.97 -15.71
CA ASP A 637 20.19 3.52 -14.59
C ASP A 637 19.81 4.96 -14.26
N SER A 638 20.09 5.37 -13.02
CA SER A 638 19.67 6.67 -12.47
C SER A 638 20.71 7.19 -11.49
N PRO A 639 20.71 8.50 -11.17
CA PRO A 639 21.61 9.06 -10.17
C PRO A 639 21.31 8.44 -8.80
N CYS A 640 22.32 7.85 -8.16
CA CYS A 640 22.14 7.13 -6.91
C CYS A 640 23.42 7.09 -6.06
N LEU A 641 23.31 6.54 -4.86
CA LEU A 641 24.47 6.24 -4.02
C LEU A 641 24.84 4.77 -4.18
N LYS A 642 25.99 4.49 -4.80
CA LYS A 642 26.55 3.13 -4.90
C LYS A 642 27.40 2.81 -3.68
N VAL A 643 27.36 1.57 -3.20
CA VAL A 643 28.19 1.11 -2.07
C VAL A 643 29.62 0.92 -2.57
N LYS A 644 30.58 1.56 -1.92
CA LYS A 644 32.00 1.48 -2.31
C LYS A 644 32.55 0.06 -2.14
N PRO A 645 33.54 -0.36 -2.96
CA PRO A 645 34.23 -1.64 -2.79
C PRO A 645 34.84 -1.83 -1.41
N VAL A 646 35.30 -0.77 -0.74
CA VAL A 646 35.57 -0.81 0.71
C VAL A 646 34.60 0.16 1.38
N SER A 647 33.56 -0.38 2.01
CA SER A 647 32.47 0.41 2.61
C SER A 647 32.46 0.41 4.14
N ASN A 648 33.39 -0.29 4.78
CA ASN A 648 33.49 -0.30 6.24
C ASN A 648 33.95 1.06 6.80
N LEU A 649 33.04 1.77 7.47
CA LEU A 649 33.32 3.06 8.13
C LEU A 649 32.76 3.05 9.56
N GLU A 650 33.48 3.69 10.48
CA GLU A 650 33.05 3.92 11.85
C GLU A 650 33.40 5.34 12.30
N SER A 651 32.47 6.01 12.97
CA SER A 651 32.67 7.34 13.54
C SER A 651 31.81 7.54 14.78
N GLN A 652 32.39 8.01 15.89
CA GLN A 652 31.68 8.32 17.14
C GLN A 652 30.79 7.16 17.69
N GLY A 653 31.22 5.91 17.50
CA GLY A 653 30.45 4.72 17.91
C GLY A 653 29.27 4.37 16.99
N TRP A 654 29.20 4.96 15.80
CA TRP A 654 28.25 4.61 14.75
C TRP A 654 28.96 3.92 13.59
N LEU A 655 28.38 2.80 13.14
CA LEU A 655 28.78 2.13 11.91
C LEU A 655 28.09 2.82 10.73
N GLN A 656 28.88 3.12 9.71
CA GLN A 656 28.46 3.76 8.47
C GLN A 656 28.79 2.86 7.28
N VAL A 657 28.07 3.06 6.18
CA VAL A 657 28.38 2.43 4.89
C VAL A 657 29.02 3.48 3.99
N GLY A 658 30.25 3.23 3.56
CA GLY A 658 30.93 4.05 2.55
C GLY A 658 30.21 3.95 1.21
N VAL A 659 29.75 5.09 0.71
CA VAL A 659 29.05 5.23 -0.57
C VAL A 659 29.74 6.25 -1.47
N GLU A 660 29.46 6.18 -2.76
CA GLU A 660 29.90 7.13 -3.77
C GLU A 660 28.72 7.63 -4.62
N CYS A 661 28.86 8.86 -5.14
CA CYS A 661 27.86 9.47 -6.01
C CYS A 661 27.97 8.87 -7.41
N TYR A 662 26.87 8.28 -7.90
CA TYR A 662 26.72 7.85 -9.27
C TYR A 662 25.77 8.82 -10.00
N GLY A 663 26.13 9.25 -11.21
CA GLY A 663 25.33 10.17 -12.02
C GLY A 663 25.27 11.62 -11.52
N GLY A 664 24.51 12.44 -12.25
CA GLY A 664 24.37 13.89 -12.02
C GLY A 664 23.40 14.29 -10.89
N GLY A 665 23.37 13.54 -9.79
CA GLY A 665 22.27 13.58 -8.79
C GLY A 665 22.11 14.88 -7.98
N LEU A 666 20.84 15.21 -7.66
CA LEU A 666 20.46 16.20 -6.63
C LEU A 666 20.64 15.61 -5.22
N PHE A 667 21.88 15.25 -4.87
CA PHE A 667 22.21 14.47 -3.66
C PHE A 667 21.80 15.11 -2.31
N HIS A 668 21.44 16.40 -2.28
CA HIS A 668 20.84 17.00 -1.08
C HIS A 668 19.48 16.39 -0.72
N THR A 669 18.73 15.89 -1.71
CA THR A 669 17.40 15.27 -1.51
C THR A 669 17.45 13.92 -0.78
N TRP A 670 18.63 13.32 -0.69
CA TRP A 670 18.88 12.03 -0.03
C TRP A 670 19.06 12.13 1.49
N PHE A 671 19.27 13.33 2.01
CA PHE A 671 19.30 13.57 3.45
C PHE A 671 17.90 13.35 4.05
N ASP A 672 17.87 12.77 5.25
CA ASP A 672 16.67 12.43 6.00
C ASP A 672 15.64 11.52 5.29
N ARG A 673 16.07 10.85 4.22
CA ARG A 673 15.33 9.76 3.57
C ARG A 673 15.59 8.43 4.25
N ASP A 674 14.60 7.56 4.14
CA ASP A 674 14.60 6.21 4.69
C ASP A 674 15.07 5.23 3.61
N LEU A 675 16.35 4.83 3.68
CA LEU A 675 17.04 4.19 2.58
C LEU A 675 17.13 2.66 2.74
N GLY A 676 16.80 1.96 1.66
CA GLY A 676 16.97 0.53 1.47
C GLY A 676 18.27 0.21 0.75
N LEU A 677 18.48 -1.07 0.44
CA LEU A 677 19.65 -1.56 -0.28
C LEU A 677 19.23 -2.53 -1.39
N ALA A 678 19.68 -2.27 -2.63
CA ALA A 678 19.33 -3.07 -3.78
C ALA A 678 20.53 -3.30 -4.71
N GLY A 679 20.55 -4.42 -5.43
CA GLY A 679 21.59 -4.68 -6.44
C GLY A 679 21.72 -6.16 -6.78
N ARG A 680 22.96 -6.57 -7.09
CA ARG A 680 23.31 -7.98 -7.25
C ARG A 680 24.46 -8.38 -6.32
N VAL A 681 24.48 -9.65 -5.95
CA VAL A 681 25.49 -10.27 -5.08
C VAL A 681 25.97 -11.56 -5.73
N ILE A 682 27.28 -11.73 -5.81
CA ILE A 682 27.91 -12.97 -6.26
C ILE A 682 28.06 -13.89 -5.04
N VAL A 683 27.35 -15.02 -5.04
CA VAL A 683 27.40 -16.01 -3.97
C VAL A 683 28.08 -17.31 -4.44
N ARG A 684 28.79 -17.97 -3.53
CA ARG A 684 29.39 -19.30 -3.72
C ARG A 684 28.37 -20.38 -3.40
N GLU A 685 28.03 -21.21 -4.40
CA GLU A 685 27.17 -22.39 -4.23
C GLU A 685 27.99 -23.69 -4.06
N GLY A 686 29.29 -23.66 -4.36
CA GLY A 686 30.26 -24.72 -4.07
C GLY A 686 31.69 -24.27 -4.40
N ASP A 687 32.70 -25.10 -4.16
CA ASP A 687 34.13 -24.71 -4.28
C ASP A 687 34.49 -24.08 -5.64
N ALA A 688 33.89 -24.59 -6.72
CA ALA A 688 34.05 -24.11 -8.09
C ALA A 688 32.73 -23.59 -8.72
N SER A 689 31.71 -23.28 -7.91
CA SER A 689 30.39 -22.83 -8.41
C SER A 689 29.96 -21.52 -7.76
N PHE A 690 29.60 -20.55 -8.60
CA PHE A 690 29.24 -19.19 -8.22
C PHE A 690 27.98 -18.76 -8.98
N ARG A 691 27.12 -17.97 -8.33
CA ARG A 691 25.89 -17.44 -8.93
C ARG A 691 25.70 -15.96 -8.59
N SER A 692 25.30 -15.17 -9.58
CA SER A 692 24.76 -13.83 -9.36
C SER A 692 23.31 -13.94 -8.88
N ARG A 693 22.99 -13.37 -7.72
CA ARG A 693 21.63 -13.26 -7.18
C ARG A 693 21.24 -11.78 -7.03
N LEU A 694 19.97 -11.46 -7.29
CA LEU A 694 19.42 -10.14 -6.97
C LEU A 694 19.24 -10.02 -5.46
N LEU A 695 19.53 -8.82 -4.93
CA LEU A 695 19.31 -8.47 -3.53
C LEU A 695 18.35 -7.29 -3.45
N LEU A 696 17.31 -7.41 -2.61
CA LEU A 696 16.38 -6.32 -2.31
C LEU A 696 16.05 -6.27 -0.81
N VAL A 697 16.87 -5.55 -0.04
CA VAL A 697 16.55 -5.20 1.34
C VAL A 697 15.58 -4.01 1.33
N ASN A 698 14.29 -4.30 1.15
CA ASN A 698 13.22 -3.29 1.14
C ASN A 698 12.77 -2.92 2.56
N LYS A 699 13.70 -2.37 3.33
CA LYS A 699 13.51 -1.93 4.71
C LYS A 699 14.38 -0.70 4.96
N PRO A 700 13.93 0.29 5.76
CA PRO A 700 14.77 1.43 6.14
C PRO A 700 15.90 0.98 7.06
N VAL A 701 17.04 0.65 6.45
CA VAL A 701 18.25 0.15 7.13
C VAL A 701 19.38 1.18 7.12
N LEU A 702 19.29 2.19 6.26
CA LEU A 702 20.30 3.22 6.06
C LEU A 702 19.63 4.61 6.11
N ARG A 703 20.32 5.60 6.69
CA ARG A 703 19.86 7.00 6.71
C ARG A 703 21.03 7.98 6.76
N ILE A 704 20.92 9.10 6.08
CA ILE A 704 21.88 10.22 6.11
C ILE A 704 21.21 11.37 6.88
N PRO A 705 21.48 11.55 8.19
CA PRO A 705 20.81 12.58 8.98
C PRO A 705 21.32 13.98 8.65
N THR A 706 20.42 14.97 8.49
CA THR A 706 20.84 16.38 8.36
C THR A 706 21.40 16.91 9.68
N LEU A 707 22.43 17.75 9.61
CA LEU A 707 22.96 18.43 10.79
C LEU A 707 21.92 19.43 11.33
N ALA A 708 21.68 19.43 12.64
CA ALA A 708 20.69 20.32 13.24
C ALA A 708 21.07 21.81 13.08
N ILE A 709 20.10 22.64 12.68
CA ILE A 709 20.24 24.11 12.45
C ILE A 709 20.86 24.91 13.63
N HIS A 710 20.84 24.35 14.84
CA HIS A 710 21.51 24.97 16.00
C HIS A 710 23.04 24.93 15.91
N LEU A 711 23.60 24.02 15.11
CA LEU A 711 25.02 23.77 14.89
C LEU A 711 25.52 24.35 13.56
N ASP A 712 24.63 24.51 12.58
CA ASP A 712 24.86 25.27 11.34
C ASP A 712 23.70 26.25 11.15
N ARG A 713 23.96 27.53 11.44
CA ARG A 713 22.96 28.60 11.36
C ARG A 713 22.81 29.17 9.94
N ASP A 714 23.80 28.95 9.09
CA ASP A 714 23.83 29.50 7.74
C ASP A 714 23.21 28.53 6.71
N VAL A 715 23.00 27.27 7.09
CA VAL A 715 22.28 26.24 6.30
C VAL A 715 20.92 26.71 5.76
N ALA A 716 20.24 27.62 6.47
CA ALA A 716 18.95 28.18 6.06
C ALA A 716 19.06 29.15 4.86
N GLN A 717 20.25 29.64 4.55
CA GLN A 717 20.55 30.48 3.37
C GLN A 717 20.98 29.63 2.17
N GLY A 718 21.56 28.45 2.41
CA GLY A 718 21.92 27.48 1.37
C GLY A 718 22.52 26.21 1.95
N PHE A 719 21.94 25.06 1.63
CA PHE A 719 22.45 23.77 2.10
C PHE A 719 23.60 23.28 1.21
N THR A 720 24.82 23.34 1.73
CA THR A 720 26.03 22.80 1.09
C THR A 720 26.68 21.75 1.99
N PHE A 721 27.21 20.68 1.39
CA PHE A 721 27.79 19.57 2.13
C PHE A 721 28.92 18.90 1.34
N ASN A 722 29.83 18.25 2.06
CA ASN A 722 30.91 17.49 1.44
C ASN A 722 30.41 16.09 1.06
N LYS A 723 30.46 15.75 -0.23
CA LYS A 723 29.98 14.46 -0.78
C LYS A 723 30.74 13.24 -0.23
N GLU A 724 31.97 13.40 0.25
CA GLU A 724 32.76 12.31 0.84
C GLU A 724 32.50 12.15 2.34
N THR A 725 32.47 13.25 3.11
CA THR A 725 32.42 13.17 4.58
C THR A 725 31.01 13.30 5.18
N HIS A 726 30.08 13.99 4.51
CA HIS A 726 28.74 14.26 5.07
C HIS A 726 27.65 13.37 4.48
N LEU A 727 27.86 12.79 3.29
CA LEU A 727 26.91 11.91 2.60
C LEU A 727 27.04 10.43 3.04
N ARG A 728 27.45 10.18 4.29
CA ARG A 728 27.78 8.84 4.81
C ARG A 728 26.60 8.23 5.57
N PRO A 729 25.82 7.31 4.97
CA PRO A 729 24.67 6.71 5.63
C PRO A 729 25.09 5.87 6.83
N VAL A 730 24.33 6.01 7.91
CA VAL A 730 24.45 5.24 9.15
C VAL A 730 23.63 3.96 9.02
N ILE A 731 24.20 2.81 9.43
CA ILE A 731 23.51 1.50 9.43
C ILE A 731 23.20 0.97 10.83
N ALA A 732 24.07 1.23 11.82
CA ALA A 732 23.92 0.74 13.18
C ALA A 732 24.78 1.53 14.17
N THR A 733 24.54 1.37 15.48
CA THR A 733 25.54 1.73 16.50
C THR A 733 26.50 0.56 16.70
N ALA A 734 27.79 0.86 16.91
CA ALA A 734 28.82 -0.15 17.17
C ALA A 734 28.48 -1.00 18.42
N ALA A 735 27.96 -0.36 19.48
CA ALA A 735 27.51 -1.04 20.69
C ALA A 735 26.38 -2.06 20.42
N ARG A 736 25.42 -1.75 19.54
CA ARG A 736 24.34 -2.70 19.19
C ARG A 736 24.87 -3.84 18.32
N ALA A 737 25.76 -3.54 17.38
CA ALA A 737 26.40 -4.53 16.52
C ALA A 737 27.25 -5.55 17.31
N GLN A 738 28.00 -5.08 18.32
CA GLN A 738 28.78 -5.95 19.21
C GLN A 738 27.90 -6.89 20.06
N LEU A 739 26.74 -6.42 20.52
CA LEU A 739 25.78 -7.25 21.26
C LEU A 739 25.17 -8.37 20.40
N GLU A 740 24.91 -8.12 19.12
CA GLU A 740 24.42 -9.16 18.20
C GLU A 740 25.55 -10.12 17.77
N ALA A 741 26.76 -9.62 17.53
CA ALA A 741 27.93 -10.43 17.19
C ALA A 741 28.35 -11.41 18.30
N THR A 742 28.21 -11.01 19.58
CA THR A 742 28.51 -11.87 20.73
C THR A 742 27.48 -12.98 20.95
N THR A 743 26.24 -12.82 20.49
CA THR A 743 25.25 -13.91 20.41
C THR A 743 25.48 -14.85 19.22
N ALA A 744 26.17 -14.41 18.18
CA ALA A 744 26.49 -15.20 16.98
C ALA A 744 27.88 -15.90 17.02
N GLY A 745 28.65 -15.74 18.11
CA GLY A 745 29.91 -16.45 18.32
C GLY A 745 31.13 -15.92 17.56
N GLY A 746 31.16 -14.63 17.20
CA GLY A 746 32.27 -14.03 16.44
C GLY A 746 33.55 -13.77 17.24
N ASP A 747 34.70 -13.89 16.57
CA ASP A 747 36.04 -13.56 17.09
C ASP A 747 36.27 -12.02 17.12
N PRO A 748 36.61 -11.41 18.27
CA PRO A 748 36.91 -9.97 18.36
C PRO A 748 38.18 -9.50 17.64
N ASP A 749 39.17 -10.39 17.42
CA ASP A 749 40.50 -10.03 16.89
C ASP A 749 40.64 -10.24 15.37
N ALA A 750 39.54 -10.52 14.67
CA ALA A 750 39.53 -10.69 13.22
C ALA A 750 39.96 -9.40 12.47
N PRO A 751 40.68 -9.52 11.32
CA PRO A 751 41.06 -8.36 10.51
C PRO A 751 39.85 -7.50 10.12
N LYS A 752 40.02 -6.16 10.06
CA LYS A 752 38.95 -5.25 9.62
C LYS A 752 38.46 -5.64 8.22
N ALA A 753 37.26 -6.23 8.16
CA ALA A 753 36.65 -6.68 6.93
C ALA A 753 36.38 -5.51 5.97
N LYS A 754 36.39 -5.83 4.66
CA LYS A 754 36.09 -4.95 3.51
C LYS A 754 34.78 -4.15 3.70
N HIS A 755 33.82 -4.75 4.39
CA HIS A 755 32.50 -4.22 4.70
C HIS A 755 32.18 -4.39 6.20
N THR A 756 31.20 -3.65 6.74
CA THR A 756 30.75 -3.86 8.12
C THR A 756 30.11 -5.24 8.26
N SER A 757 30.32 -5.92 9.40
CA SER A 757 29.72 -7.23 9.67
C SER A 757 28.20 -7.20 9.60
N VAL A 758 27.58 -6.12 10.09
CA VAL A 758 26.13 -5.89 10.01
C VAL A 758 25.62 -5.85 8.57
N LEU A 759 26.35 -5.19 7.65
CA LEU A 759 25.97 -5.15 6.23
C LEU A 759 26.05 -6.54 5.60
N LEU A 760 27.12 -7.30 5.89
CA LEU A 760 27.26 -8.66 5.37
C LEU A 760 26.21 -9.62 5.94
N GLN A 761 25.90 -9.53 7.23
CA GLN A 761 24.84 -10.31 7.88
C GLN A 761 23.45 -9.99 7.31
N LEU A 762 23.19 -8.71 7.00
CA LEU A 762 21.95 -8.26 6.38
C LEU A 762 21.79 -8.85 4.96
N ILE A 763 22.86 -8.80 4.14
CA ILE A 763 22.89 -9.41 2.81
C ILE A 763 22.72 -10.93 2.88
N ALA A 764 23.44 -11.58 3.80
CA ALA A 764 23.38 -13.02 4.03
C ALA A 764 21.96 -13.49 4.43
N ALA A 765 21.32 -12.77 5.35
CA ALA A 765 19.97 -13.07 5.80
C ALA A 765 18.92 -12.90 4.68
N GLU A 766 19.00 -11.82 3.90
CA GLU A 766 18.06 -11.55 2.79
C GLU A 766 18.18 -12.60 1.66
N LEU A 767 19.39 -13.13 1.42
CA LEU A 767 19.64 -14.12 0.36
C LEU A 767 19.56 -15.59 0.82
N GLY A 768 19.41 -15.83 2.12
CA GLY A 768 19.42 -17.18 2.71
C GLY A 768 20.75 -17.92 2.58
N VAL A 769 21.89 -17.21 2.71
CA VAL A 769 23.25 -17.77 2.56
C VAL A 769 24.14 -17.46 3.77
N GLY A 770 25.26 -18.17 3.91
CA GLY A 770 26.33 -17.81 4.85
C GLY A 770 27.08 -16.54 4.44
N VAL A 771 27.60 -15.79 5.42
CA VAL A 771 28.42 -14.59 5.17
C VAL A 771 29.70 -14.93 4.39
N ASP A 772 30.27 -16.10 4.63
CA ASP A 772 31.42 -16.70 3.95
C ASP A 772 31.13 -17.07 2.48
N GLN A 773 29.85 -17.24 2.12
CA GLN A 773 29.44 -17.49 0.73
C GLN A 773 29.38 -16.20 -0.10
N ILE A 774 29.31 -15.02 0.52
CA ILE A 774 29.29 -13.73 -0.19
C ILE A 774 30.70 -13.45 -0.75
N CYS A 775 30.82 -13.47 -2.07
CA CYS A 775 32.11 -13.27 -2.75
C CYS A 775 32.36 -11.80 -3.10
N ASP A 776 31.39 -11.16 -3.76
CA ASP A 776 31.40 -9.70 -4.01
C ASP A 776 29.98 -9.20 -4.34
N PHE A 777 29.78 -7.88 -4.43
CA PHE A 777 28.47 -7.31 -4.77
C PHE A 777 28.54 -5.92 -5.42
N GLU A 778 27.49 -5.58 -6.16
CA GLU A 778 27.25 -4.26 -6.73
C GLU A 778 25.88 -3.76 -6.27
N LEU A 779 25.89 -2.89 -5.26
CA LEU A 779 24.69 -2.44 -4.55
C LEU A 779 24.55 -0.91 -4.59
N CYS A 780 23.33 -0.44 -4.70
CA CYS A 780 22.95 0.96 -4.55
C CYS A 780 21.89 1.12 -3.46
N LEU A 781 21.82 2.34 -2.91
CA LEU A 781 20.76 2.75 -1.99
C LEU A 781 19.58 3.32 -2.78
N PHE A 782 18.37 3.21 -2.23
CA PHE A 782 17.13 3.73 -2.83
C PHE A 782 16.14 4.21 -1.75
N ASP A 783 15.20 5.09 -2.10
CA ASP A 783 14.10 5.52 -1.20
C ASP A 783 13.12 4.35 -1.00
N THR A 784 12.92 3.91 0.26
CA THR A 784 11.98 2.83 0.58
C THR A 784 10.52 3.22 0.37
N GLN A 785 10.22 4.52 0.22
CA GLN A 785 8.89 4.98 -0.15
C GLN A 785 8.63 4.69 -1.64
N GLY A 786 7.82 3.67 -1.94
CA GLY A 786 7.45 3.30 -3.31
C GLY A 786 6.77 4.43 -4.12
N GLY A 787 6.77 4.31 -5.44
CA GLY A 787 6.09 5.25 -6.33
C GLY A 787 4.58 5.26 -6.13
N ASN A 788 3.93 6.42 -6.28
CA ASN A 788 2.49 6.57 -6.06
C ASN A 788 1.87 7.66 -6.96
N VAL A 789 0.59 7.51 -7.30
CA VAL A 789 -0.21 8.58 -7.91
C VAL A 789 -0.69 9.51 -6.80
N GLY A 790 -0.86 10.80 -7.10
CA GLY A 790 -1.45 11.77 -6.20
C GLY A 790 -1.50 13.17 -6.80
N GLY A 791 -1.57 14.18 -5.94
CA GLY A 791 -2.07 15.51 -6.30
C GLY A 791 -3.47 15.70 -5.72
N ALA A 792 -4.14 16.79 -6.06
CA ALA A 792 -5.50 17.03 -5.55
C ALA A 792 -6.57 16.36 -6.43
N LEU A 793 -6.19 15.94 -7.64
CA LEU A 793 -7.02 15.40 -8.71
C LEU A 793 -6.40 14.11 -9.30
N ASP A 794 -5.49 13.46 -8.57
CA ASP A 794 -4.70 12.29 -9.00
C ASP A 794 -3.91 12.53 -10.31
N GLU A 795 -3.46 13.77 -10.51
CA GLU A 795 -2.83 14.24 -11.74
C GLU A 795 -1.31 13.94 -11.82
N PHE A 796 -0.65 13.66 -10.70
CA PHE A 796 0.81 13.50 -10.64
C PHE A 796 1.25 12.09 -10.26
N ILE A 797 2.39 11.67 -10.82
CA ILE A 797 3.12 10.47 -10.40
C ILE A 797 4.33 10.92 -9.58
N PHE A 798 4.41 10.51 -8.32
CA PHE A 798 5.55 10.75 -7.43
C PHE A 798 6.33 9.46 -7.21
N ALA A 799 7.45 9.27 -7.91
CA ALA A 799 8.24 8.05 -7.81
C ALA A 799 9.75 8.34 -7.84
N PRO A 800 10.58 7.46 -7.24
CA PRO A 800 12.01 7.47 -7.49
C PRO A 800 12.28 6.99 -8.93
N ARG A 801 13.31 7.55 -9.58
CA ARG A 801 13.87 7.03 -10.85
C ARG A 801 12.91 7.10 -12.06
N LEU A 802 11.99 8.05 -12.09
CA LEU A 802 11.11 8.31 -13.23
C LEU A 802 11.90 8.71 -14.47
N ASP A 803 12.96 9.50 -14.28
CA ASP A 803 13.80 10.04 -15.35
C ASP A 803 14.22 9.00 -16.40
N ASN A 804 14.54 7.80 -15.93
CA ASN A 804 15.16 6.76 -16.74
C ASN A 804 14.22 5.55 -16.90
N LEU A 805 13.53 5.15 -15.83
CA LEU A 805 12.65 3.99 -15.87
C LEU A 805 11.32 4.24 -16.59
N CYS A 806 10.84 5.49 -16.66
CA CYS A 806 9.58 5.82 -17.35
C CYS A 806 9.65 5.44 -18.84
N CYS A 807 10.63 5.97 -19.58
CA CYS A 807 10.79 5.64 -21.00
C CYS A 807 11.15 4.17 -21.25
N SER A 808 11.89 3.54 -20.34
CA SER A 808 12.20 2.10 -20.37
C SER A 808 10.95 1.21 -20.24
N TRP A 809 10.03 1.59 -19.34
CA TRP A 809 8.73 0.91 -19.19
C TRP A 809 7.80 1.18 -20.38
N LEU A 810 7.63 2.44 -20.78
CA LEU A 810 6.78 2.86 -21.89
C LEU A 810 7.16 2.19 -23.22
N SER A 811 8.46 2.12 -23.52
CA SER A 811 8.98 1.47 -24.74
C SER A 811 8.72 -0.04 -24.73
N THR A 812 8.96 -0.71 -23.60
CA THR A 812 8.66 -2.14 -23.41
C THR A 812 7.16 -2.41 -23.61
N GLN A 813 6.29 -1.63 -22.98
CA GLN A 813 4.83 -1.77 -23.10
C GLN A 813 4.35 -1.55 -24.54
N ALA A 814 4.89 -0.54 -25.23
CA ALA A 814 4.56 -0.27 -26.63
C ALA A 814 5.03 -1.38 -27.58
N LEU A 815 6.19 -2.00 -27.32
CA LEU A 815 6.65 -3.15 -28.10
C LEU A 815 5.68 -4.34 -27.95
N VAL A 816 5.29 -4.67 -26.72
CA VAL A 816 4.32 -5.74 -26.43
C VAL A 816 2.94 -5.43 -27.04
N ALA A 817 2.44 -4.21 -26.89
CA ALA A 817 1.15 -3.79 -27.46
C ALA A 817 1.13 -3.81 -29.00
N SER A 818 2.28 -3.63 -29.65
CA SER A 818 2.35 -3.63 -31.12
C SER A 818 2.18 -5.03 -31.75
N LEU A 819 2.42 -6.12 -31.00
CA LEU A 819 2.71 -7.45 -31.54
C LEU A 819 1.62 -8.04 -32.44
N ASP A 820 0.36 -7.67 -32.26
CA ASP A 820 -0.76 -8.16 -33.07
C ASP A 820 -0.60 -7.85 -34.57
N THR A 821 0.16 -6.80 -34.92
CA THR A 821 0.45 -6.42 -36.31
C THR A 821 1.77 -6.98 -36.86
N LEU A 822 2.55 -7.73 -36.06
CA LEU A 822 3.90 -8.17 -36.41
C LEU A 822 3.93 -9.05 -37.68
N GLY A 823 2.91 -9.87 -37.91
CA GLY A 823 2.84 -10.78 -39.06
C GLY A 823 2.86 -10.09 -40.42
N ASP A 824 2.35 -8.86 -40.50
CA ASP A 824 2.33 -8.07 -41.72
C ASP A 824 3.54 -7.13 -41.91
N ASP A 825 4.37 -6.99 -40.87
CA ASP A 825 5.52 -6.10 -40.83
C ASP A 825 6.72 -6.66 -41.62
N ALA A 826 7.45 -5.77 -42.28
CA ALA A 826 8.66 -6.10 -43.04
C ALA A 826 9.95 -5.77 -42.28
N ASN A 827 9.87 -4.99 -41.19
CA ASN A 827 11.01 -4.55 -40.39
C ASN A 827 11.10 -5.30 -39.06
N VAL A 828 12.20 -5.10 -38.34
CA VAL A 828 12.37 -5.59 -36.96
C VAL A 828 12.01 -4.48 -35.98
N ARG A 829 11.17 -4.80 -34.99
CA ARG A 829 10.82 -3.87 -33.90
C ARG A 829 11.75 -4.13 -32.74
N VAL A 830 12.36 -3.09 -32.19
CA VAL A 830 13.41 -3.20 -31.16
C VAL A 830 13.16 -2.23 -30.01
N VAL A 831 13.31 -2.73 -28.79
CA VAL A 831 13.51 -1.93 -27.58
C VAL A 831 14.92 -2.21 -27.06
N ALA A 832 15.70 -1.15 -26.87
CA ALA A 832 17.09 -1.24 -26.40
C ALA A 832 17.25 -0.42 -25.12
N LEU A 833 17.41 -1.10 -23.98
CA LEU A 833 17.55 -0.49 -22.67
C LEU A 833 19.00 -0.64 -22.19
N PHE A 834 19.72 0.47 -22.13
CA PHE A 834 21.14 0.51 -21.76
C PHE A 834 21.35 0.75 -20.25
N ASP A 835 22.59 0.66 -19.78
CA ASP A 835 23.02 1.03 -18.43
C ASP A 835 24.26 1.93 -18.55
N ASN A 836 24.49 2.81 -17.57
CA ASN A 836 25.56 3.82 -17.55
C ASN A 836 25.37 5.01 -18.49
N GLU A 837 24.12 5.36 -18.80
CA GLU A 837 23.81 6.62 -19.51
C GLU A 837 24.27 7.83 -18.67
N GLU A 838 23.93 7.82 -17.37
CA GLU A 838 24.20 8.85 -16.36
C GLU A 838 25.68 9.21 -16.15
N VAL A 839 26.57 8.39 -16.70
CA VAL A 839 28.03 8.55 -16.63
C VAL A 839 28.70 8.58 -18.01
N GLY A 840 27.90 8.75 -19.08
CA GLY A 840 28.37 9.03 -20.44
C GLY A 840 28.17 7.92 -21.47
N SER A 841 27.51 6.81 -21.15
CA SER A 841 27.28 5.64 -22.03
C SER A 841 28.52 4.88 -22.55
N ASP A 842 29.75 5.32 -22.25
CA ASP A 842 31.02 4.71 -22.66
C ASP A 842 31.39 3.46 -21.83
N SER A 843 30.47 2.50 -21.71
CA SER A 843 30.68 1.22 -20.99
C SER A 843 30.34 0.02 -21.86
N LEU A 844 30.57 -1.20 -21.36
CA LEU A 844 30.21 -2.45 -22.05
C LEU A 844 28.70 -2.60 -22.27
N MET A 845 27.89 -1.99 -21.40
CA MET A 845 26.42 -2.06 -21.34
C MET A 845 25.72 -0.74 -21.68
N GLY A 846 26.48 0.34 -21.90
CA GLY A 846 25.98 1.64 -22.33
C GLY A 846 25.71 1.74 -23.83
N ALA A 847 25.09 2.85 -24.24
CA ALA A 847 24.75 3.10 -25.64
C ALA A 847 25.99 3.34 -26.55
N GLY A 848 27.15 3.67 -25.97
CA GLY A 848 28.43 3.74 -26.69
C GLY A 848 29.04 2.36 -26.99
N SER A 849 28.46 1.28 -26.44
CA SER A 849 28.89 -0.09 -26.70
C SER A 849 28.48 -0.59 -28.09
N ASN A 850 29.10 -1.68 -28.53
CA ASN A 850 28.67 -2.42 -29.72
C ASN A 850 27.36 -3.22 -29.53
N PHE A 851 26.61 -3.06 -28.43
CA PHE A 851 25.51 -3.99 -28.10
C PHE A 851 24.41 -3.97 -29.17
N LEU A 852 23.88 -2.79 -29.49
CA LEU A 852 22.82 -2.64 -30.50
C LEU A 852 23.30 -3.04 -31.90
N GLN A 853 24.53 -2.68 -32.26
CA GLN A 853 25.14 -3.07 -33.53
C GLN A 853 25.23 -4.60 -33.64
N SER A 854 25.82 -5.27 -32.64
CA SER A 854 25.99 -6.73 -32.60
C SER A 854 24.67 -7.48 -32.68
N VAL A 855 23.62 -7.02 -31.97
CA VAL A 855 22.27 -7.60 -32.08
C VAL A 855 21.74 -7.43 -33.51
N SER A 856 21.82 -6.22 -34.06
CA SER A 856 21.28 -5.91 -35.40
C SER A 856 21.98 -6.71 -36.51
N GLU A 857 23.30 -6.85 -36.44
CA GLU A 857 24.11 -7.66 -37.37
C GLU A 857 23.77 -9.16 -37.29
N ARG A 858 23.56 -9.69 -36.09
CA ARG A 858 23.18 -11.10 -35.89
C ARG A 858 21.78 -11.39 -36.43
N VAL A 859 20.83 -10.47 -36.22
CA VAL A 859 19.47 -10.56 -36.80
C VAL A 859 19.50 -10.43 -38.33
N ALA A 860 20.35 -9.55 -38.87
CA ALA A 860 20.57 -9.40 -40.31
C ALA A 860 21.41 -10.53 -40.95
N GLN A 861 21.89 -11.48 -40.14
CA GLN A 861 22.78 -12.59 -40.51
C GLN A 861 24.02 -12.13 -41.30
N GLY A 862 24.65 -11.03 -40.86
CA GLY A 862 25.87 -10.45 -41.42
C GLY A 862 26.00 -8.97 -41.08
N GLU A 863 26.93 -8.26 -41.70
CA GLU A 863 27.06 -6.81 -41.51
C GLU A 863 25.74 -6.07 -41.74
N LEU A 864 25.46 -5.07 -40.90
CA LEU A 864 24.32 -4.17 -41.06
C LEU A 864 24.58 -3.31 -42.31
N CYS A 865 24.12 -3.82 -43.46
CA CYS A 865 24.40 -3.16 -44.74
C CYS A 865 23.84 -1.72 -44.71
N GLY A 866 24.54 -0.78 -45.36
CA GLY A 866 24.14 0.63 -45.33
C GLY A 866 22.68 0.87 -45.78
N ALA A 867 22.12 -0.01 -46.62
CA ALA A 867 20.71 0.01 -46.98
C ALA A 867 19.77 -0.31 -45.79
N ALA A 868 20.11 -1.26 -44.92
CA ALA A 868 19.33 -1.56 -43.72
C ALA A 868 19.38 -0.41 -42.72
N ALA A 869 20.57 0.16 -42.46
CA ALA A 869 20.73 1.33 -41.59
C ALA A 869 19.90 2.54 -42.09
N ARG A 870 19.91 2.82 -43.40
CA ARG A 870 19.10 3.92 -43.99
C ARG A 870 17.59 3.68 -43.98
N LYS A 871 17.14 2.41 -44.01
CA LYS A 871 15.74 2.00 -43.80
C LYS A 871 15.32 1.95 -42.31
N SER A 872 16.28 2.05 -41.40
CA SER A 872 16.04 2.01 -39.96
C SER A 872 15.74 3.40 -39.41
N PHE A 873 15.12 3.43 -38.24
CA PHE A 873 14.83 4.67 -37.53
C PHE A 873 14.89 4.44 -36.02
N LEU A 874 15.48 5.39 -35.29
CA LEU A 874 15.70 5.31 -33.85
C LEU A 874 15.01 6.46 -33.12
N VAL A 875 14.16 6.11 -32.16
CA VAL A 875 13.58 7.02 -31.18
C VAL A 875 14.42 6.90 -29.90
N SER A 876 15.17 7.94 -29.60
CA SER A 876 15.95 8.07 -28.36
C SER A 876 15.02 8.65 -27.29
N ALA A 877 14.52 7.78 -26.42
CA ALA A 877 13.49 8.08 -25.44
C ALA A 877 14.09 8.19 -24.03
N ASP A 878 14.01 9.40 -23.50
CA ASP A 878 14.53 9.83 -22.19
C ASP A 878 13.66 11.01 -21.74
N MET A 879 13.56 11.34 -20.46
CA MET A 879 12.63 12.38 -19.99
C MET A 879 13.06 13.81 -20.40
N ALA A 880 12.23 14.81 -20.08
CA ALA A 880 12.45 16.21 -20.46
C ALA A 880 12.15 17.15 -19.29
N HIS A 881 12.90 18.24 -19.18
CA HIS A 881 12.65 19.25 -18.15
C HIS A 881 11.31 19.95 -18.39
N GLY A 882 10.31 19.62 -17.59
CA GLY A 882 9.05 20.36 -17.51
C GLY A 882 9.27 21.77 -16.95
N VAL A 883 8.46 22.73 -17.37
CA VAL A 883 8.51 24.11 -16.86
C VAL A 883 8.21 24.12 -15.38
N HIS A 884 9.22 24.44 -14.58
CA HIS A 884 9.03 24.56 -13.14
C HIS A 884 8.21 25.81 -12.82
N PRO A 885 7.06 25.71 -12.13
CA PRO A 885 6.13 26.84 -11.96
C PRO A 885 6.77 28.02 -11.22
N ASN A 886 7.68 27.74 -10.28
CA ASN A 886 8.37 28.77 -9.50
C ASN A 886 9.69 29.27 -10.12
N TYR A 887 10.15 28.68 -11.23
CA TYR A 887 11.43 29.01 -11.89
C TYR A 887 11.29 29.09 -13.41
N SER A 888 10.14 29.56 -13.91
CA SER A 888 9.82 29.60 -15.34
C SER A 888 10.81 30.41 -16.19
N GLU A 889 11.56 31.34 -15.58
CA GLU A 889 12.64 32.09 -16.21
C GLU A 889 13.85 31.23 -16.59
N LYS A 890 14.01 30.04 -16.00
CA LYS A 890 15.05 29.06 -16.36
C LYS A 890 14.76 28.30 -17.66
N HIS A 891 13.58 28.49 -18.26
CA HIS A 891 13.19 27.85 -19.51
C HIS A 891 13.14 28.86 -20.67
N GLU A 892 13.52 28.43 -21.87
CA GLU A 892 13.32 29.18 -23.13
C GLU A 892 11.84 29.56 -23.25
N LEU A 893 11.45 30.70 -23.83
CA LEU A 893 10.07 31.20 -23.76
C LEU A 893 9.07 30.37 -24.59
N ASN A 894 9.48 29.91 -25.77
CA ASN A 894 8.58 29.27 -26.74
C ASN A 894 8.68 27.73 -26.73
N HIS A 895 9.78 27.18 -26.24
CA HIS A 895 10.03 25.73 -26.20
C HIS A 895 9.94 25.19 -24.77
N ARG A 896 8.70 25.24 -24.24
CA ARG A 896 8.35 25.03 -22.82
C ARG A 896 7.50 23.78 -22.61
N PRO A 897 8.10 22.62 -22.30
CA PRO A 897 7.34 21.43 -21.96
C PRO A 897 6.48 21.65 -20.71
N ALA A 898 5.17 21.51 -20.84
CA ALA A 898 4.23 21.43 -19.73
C ALA A 898 3.89 19.96 -19.45
N LEU A 899 3.61 19.64 -18.18
CA LEU A 899 2.99 18.36 -17.82
C LEU A 899 1.57 18.31 -18.42
N HIS A 900 1.10 17.10 -18.71
CA HIS A 900 -0.19 16.78 -19.36
C HIS A 900 -0.34 17.24 -20.82
N ALA A 901 0.57 18.04 -21.35
CA ALA A 901 0.51 18.53 -22.73
C ALA A 901 1.08 17.53 -23.77
N GLY A 902 1.46 16.31 -23.35
CA GLY A 902 1.88 15.21 -24.22
C GLY A 902 3.39 15.13 -24.45
N PRO A 903 3.84 14.14 -25.25
CA PRO A 903 5.26 13.91 -25.49
C PRO A 903 6.00 15.09 -26.12
N VAL A 904 7.30 15.15 -25.85
CA VAL A 904 8.20 16.25 -26.19
C VAL A 904 9.19 15.77 -27.24
N ILE A 905 9.44 16.55 -28.29
CA ILE A 905 10.59 16.38 -29.20
C ILE A 905 11.70 17.35 -28.76
N LYS A 906 12.91 16.82 -28.56
CA LYS A 906 14.08 17.56 -28.03
C LYS A 906 15.00 17.98 -29.17
N TYR A 907 15.36 19.27 -29.23
CA TYR A 907 16.22 19.84 -30.28
C TYR A 907 17.44 20.57 -29.70
N ASN A 908 18.60 20.38 -30.33
CA ASN A 908 19.80 21.15 -30.00
C ASN A 908 20.70 21.31 -31.23
N ALA A 909 21.01 22.56 -31.60
CA ALA A 909 21.81 22.86 -32.79
C ALA A 909 23.30 22.46 -32.67
N ASN A 910 23.78 22.11 -31.48
CA ASN A 910 25.12 21.58 -31.23
C ASN A 910 25.10 20.04 -31.09
N GLU A 911 24.09 19.38 -31.66
CA GLU A 911 23.95 17.91 -31.74
C GLU A 911 24.00 17.18 -30.39
N ARG A 912 23.60 17.85 -29.30
CA ARG A 912 23.29 17.19 -28.01
C ARG A 912 22.04 16.33 -28.06
N TYR A 913 21.21 16.58 -29.06
CA TYR A 913 20.13 15.72 -29.54
C TYR A 913 20.35 15.54 -31.05
N ALA A 914 20.19 14.34 -31.58
CA ALA A 914 20.34 14.01 -33.00
C ALA A 914 19.13 14.42 -33.85
N THR A 915 18.09 14.97 -33.22
CA THR A 915 16.86 15.44 -33.87
C THR A 915 17.14 16.44 -34.99
N THR A 916 16.68 16.10 -36.20
CA THR A 916 16.65 16.97 -37.38
C THR A 916 15.21 17.32 -37.75
N GLY A 917 15.02 18.29 -38.64
CA GLY A 917 13.69 18.60 -39.19
C GLY A 917 13.02 17.41 -39.89
N GLU A 918 13.81 16.54 -40.54
CA GLU A 918 13.31 15.31 -41.19
C GLU A 918 12.79 14.32 -40.14
N SER A 919 13.62 13.98 -39.15
CA SER A 919 13.29 12.97 -38.14
C SER A 919 12.16 13.42 -37.21
N ALA A 920 12.12 14.70 -36.85
CA ALA A 920 11.00 15.25 -36.08
C ALA A 920 9.69 15.31 -36.87
N PHE A 921 9.72 15.68 -38.17
CA PHE A 921 8.50 15.76 -38.98
C PHE A 921 7.75 14.42 -39.02
N LEU A 922 8.47 13.31 -39.26
CA LEU A 922 7.88 11.98 -39.31
C LEU A 922 7.16 11.63 -37.99
N LEU A 923 7.77 11.93 -36.85
CA LEU A 923 7.19 11.61 -35.54
C LEU A 923 6.03 12.55 -35.15
N LYS A 924 6.06 13.83 -35.56
CA LYS A 924 4.91 14.75 -35.43
C LYS A 924 3.72 14.33 -36.29
N GLU A 925 3.95 13.95 -37.55
CA GLU A 925 2.87 13.49 -38.44
C GLU A 925 2.28 12.17 -37.97
N LEU A 926 3.09 11.26 -37.41
CA LEU A 926 2.60 10.07 -36.73
C LEU A 926 1.71 10.42 -35.52
N ALA A 927 2.16 11.33 -34.65
CA ALA A 927 1.36 11.78 -33.51
C ALA A 927 0.03 12.41 -33.93
N ARG A 928 0.05 13.25 -34.98
CA ARG A 928 -1.15 13.88 -35.56
C ARG A 928 -2.17 12.88 -36.06
N ARG A 929 -1.75 11.73 -36.61
CA ARG A 929 -2.65 10.65 -37.05
C ARG A 929 -3.36 9.95 -35.89
N HIS A 930 -2.71 9.91 -34.73
CA HIS A 930 -3.19 9.26 -33.50
C HIS A 930 -3.77 10.25 -32.47
N ASN A 931 -3.99 11.51 -32.86
CA ASN A 931 -4.47 12.60 -31.99
C ASN A 931 -3.60 12.84 -30.73
N VAL A 932 -2.32 12.48 -30.77
CA VAL A 932 -1.37 12.73 -29.69
C VAL A 932 -0.84 14.16 -29.81
N PRO A 933 -1.02 15.05 -28.81
CA PRO A 933 -0.39 16.36 -28.81
C PRO A 933 1.11 16.22 -28.59
N ILE A 934 1.90 16.99 -29.34
CA ILE A 934 3.37 17.00 -29.27
C ILE A 934 3.87 18.39 -28.92
N GLN A 935 4.82 18.43 -28.00
CA GLN A 935 5.54 19.61 -27.55
C GLN A 935 6.96 19.65 -28.14
N GLU A 936 7.58 20.83 -28.13
CA GLU A 936 8.95 21.02 -28.64
C GLU A 936 9.82 21.64 -27.56
N PHE A 937 11.03 21.10 -27.36
CA PHE A 937 11.98 21.54 -26.35
C PHE A 937 13.30 22.00 -26.96
N VAL A 938 13.75 23.17 -26.51
CA VAL A 938 15.06 23.75 -26.78
C VAL A 938 15.54 24.36 -25.46
N VAL A 939 16.76 24.04 -25.04
CA VAL A 939 17.37 24.66 -23.85
C VAL A 939 17.67 26.15 -24.10
N ARG A 940 17.68 26.97 -23.05
CA ARG A 940 18.14 28.36 -23.16
C ARG A 940 19.58 28.43 -23.67
N GLN A 941 19.89 29.43 -24.49
CA GLN A 941 21.23 29.69 -25.04
C GLN A 941 22.31 29.96 -23.98
N ASP A 942 21.94 30.35 -22.77
CA ASP A 942 22.84 30.61 -21.63
C ASP A 942 22.96 29.44 -20.64
N THR A 943 22.39 28.28 -20.98
CA THR A 943 22.30 27.10 -20.12
C THR A 943 22.89 25.87 -20.82
N GLY A 944 23.60 25.01 -20.08
CA GLY A 944 24.12 23.76 -20.63
C GLY A 944 23.00 22.78 -21.01
N CYS A 945 23.12 22.13 -22.16
CA CYS A 945 22.23 21.04 -22.54
C CYS A 945 22.78 19.70 -22.03
N GLY A 946 21.92 18.86 -21.45
CA GLY A 946 22.19 17.43 -21.35
C GLY A 946 22.33 16.79 -22.73
N SER A 947 22.95 15.61 -22.77
CA SER A 947 23.00 14.73 -23.93
C SER A 947 22.09 13.53 -23.65
N THR A 948 21.73 12.81 -24.70
CA THR A 948 21.06 11.50 -24.64
C THR A 948 21.92 10.42 -25.31
N ILE A 949 21.43 9.19 -25.31
CA ILE A 949 21.90 8.09 -26.18
C ILE A 949 21.76 8.38 -27.69
N GLY A 950 20.91 9.34 -28.09
CA GLY A 950 20.53 9.60 -29.48
C GLY A 950 21.72 9.92 -30.40
N PRO A 951 22.52 10.96 -30.13
CA PRO A 951 23.74 11.27 -30.89
C PRO A 951 24.75 10.12 -30.92
N ILE A 952 24.86 9.37 -29.82
CA ILE A 952 25.81 8.25 -29.67
C ILE A 952 25.43 7.11 -30.62
N LEU A 953 24.16 6.70 -30.60
CA LEU A 953 23.64 5.63 -31.45
C LEU A 953 23.52 6.06 -32.91
N ALA A 954 23.15 7.31 -33.19
CA ALA A 954 23.11 7.86 -34.55
C ALA A 954 24.51 7.81 -35.21
N THR A 955 25.56 8.19 -34.46
CA THR A 955 26.94 8.22 -34.95
C THR A 955 27.51 6.82 -35.15
N SER A 956 27.25 5.89 -34.22
CA SER A 956 27.81 4.52 -34.30
C SER A 956 27.08 3.62 -35.32
N THR A 957 25.78 3.81 -35.52
CA THR A 957 24.96 2.95 -36.40
C THR A 957 24.61 3.57 -37.76
N GLY A 958 24.72 4.89 -37.92
CA GLY A 958 24.28 5.62 -39.12
C GLY A 958 22.76 5.69 -39.30
N ILE A 959 21.98 5.34 -38.27
CA ILE A 959 20.52 5.31 -38.28
C ILE A 959 19.95 6.73 -38.05
N ARG A 960 18.90 7.09 -38.79
CA ARG A 960 18.16 8.35 -38.57
C ARG A 960 17.52 8.35 -37.19
N THR A 961 17.81 9.40 -36.41
CA THR A 961 17.44 9.46 -34.99
C THR A 961 16.60 10.70 -34.67
N VAL A 962 15.70 10.56 -33.71
CA VAL A 962 14.97 11.66 -33.05
C VAL A 962 15.04 11.45 -31.54
N ASP A 963 15.26 12.53 -30.80
CA ASP A 963 15.22 12.55 -29.35
C ASP A 963 13.87 13.03 -28.85
N VAL A 964 13.27 12.24 -27.97
CA VAL A 964 11.93 12.47 -27.43
C VAL A 964 11.91 12.29 -25.92
N GLY A 965 10.86 12.76 -25.26
CA GLY A 965 10.67 12.59 -23.83
C GLY A 965 9.29 12.98 -23.30
N LEU A 966 9.14 12.95 -21.98
CA LEU A 966 7.97 13.47 -21.28
C LEU A 966 8.40 14.53 -20.26
N ALA A 967 7.55 15.53 -20.06
CA ALA A 967 7.82 16.63 -19.14
C ALA A 967 7.80 16.13 -17.68
N GLN A 968 8.88 16.39 -16.94
CA GLN A 968 8.97 16.11 -15.51
C GLN A 968 9.62 17.24 -14.70
N LEU A 969 9.30 17.25 -13.41
CA LEU A 969 9.86 18.12 -12.40
C LEU A 969 10.75 17.32 -11.44
N SER A 970 11.68 18.01 -10.80
CA SER A 970 12.63 17.43 -9.84
C SER A 970 13.53 16.31 -10.39
N MET A 971 13.73 16.25 -11.72
CA MET A 971 14.72 15.38 -12.40
C MET A 971 16.05 15.28 -11.63
N HIS A 972 16.60 14.07 -11.53
CA HIS A 972 17.77 13.68 -10.74
C HIS A 972 17.62 13.79 -9.20
N SER A 973 16.41 14.04 -8.69
CA SER A 973 16.07 13.89 -7.26
C SER A 973 15.99 12.41 -6.87
N ILE A 974 16.13 12.11 -5.58
CA ILE A 974 15.75 10.79 -5.06
C ILE A 974 14.26 10.46 -5.32
N ARG A 975 13.43 11.49 -5.49
CA ARG A 975 12.01 11.39 -5.79
C ARG A 975 11.57 12.48 -6.74
N GLU A 976 10.96 12.07 -7.84
CA GLU A 976 10.69 12.88 -9.04
C GLU A 976 9.18 12.97 -9.29
N MET A 977 8.77 13.79 -10.27
CA MET A 977 7.36 14.12 -10.49
C MET A 977 7.04 14.30 -11.99
N CYS A 978 6.11 13.52 -12.53
CA CYS A 978 5.57 13.71 -13.90
C CYS A 978 4.03 13.67 -13.92
N GLY A 979 3.41 14.03 -15.06
CA GLY A 979 1.95 14.02 -15.24
C GLY A 979 1.42 12.65 -15.66
N THR A 980 0.28 12.23 -15.11
CA THR A 980 -0.33 10.91 -15.41
C THR A 980 -0.72 10.74 -16.88
N GLU A 981 -1.35 11.75 -17.49
CA GLU A 981 -1.83 11.68 -18.88
C GLU A 981 -0.71 11.58 -19.93
N ASP A 982 0.51 12.02 -19.61
CA ASP A 982 1.62 12.02 -20.56
C ASP A 982 2.05 10.58 -20.90
N LEU A 983 1.93 9.65 -19.94
CA LEU A 983 2.28 8.24 -20.12
C LEU A 983 1.35 7.55 -21.13
N GLU A 984 0.03 7.76 -21.02
CA GLU A 984 -0.97 7.19 -21.94
C GLU A 984 -0.73 7.66 -23.39
N LYS A 985 -0.48 8.97 -23.55
CA LYS A 985 -0.14 9.59 -24.82
C LYS A 985 1.16 9.04 -25.40
N ALA A 986 2.17 8.79 -24.55
CA ALA A 986 3.45 8.20 -24.97
C ALA A 986 3.33 6.73 -25.39
N VAL A 987 2.62 5.87 -24.65
CA VAL A 987 2.38 4.46 -25.06
C VAL A 987 1.67 4.43 -26.41
N THR A 988 0.64 5.25 -26.61
CA THR A 988 -0.10 5.37 -27.87
C THR A 988 0.85 5.72 -29.03
N TRP A 989 1.67 6.75 -28.86
CA TRP A 989 2.62 7.22 -29.87
C TRP A 989 3.73 6.20 -30.20
N PHE A 990 4.29 5.55 -29.19
CA PHE A 990 5.32 4.52 -29.37
C PHE A 990 4.75 3.24 -30.01
N THR A 991 3.51 2.86 -29.69
CA THR A 991 2.83 1.71 -30.32
C THR A 991 2.53 1.99 -31.80
N ALA A 992 2.11 3.22 -32.11
CA ALA A 992 1.96 3.69 -33.49
C ALA A 992 3.30 3.72 -34.24
N PHE A 993 4.41 4.05 -33.57
CA PHE A 993 5.75 4.05 -34.19
C PHE A 993 6.15 2.64 -34.63
N PHE A 994 5.97 1.64 -33.76
CA PHE A 994 6.26 0.25 -34.15
C PHE A 994 5.35 -0.25 -35.27
N SER A 995 4.08 0.15 -35.29
CA SER A 995 3.05 -0.45 -36.17
C SER A 995 2.90 0.23 -37.53
N GLU A 996 3.09 1.56 -37.62
CA GLU A 996 2.72 2.36 -38.81
C GLU A 996 3.88 3.16 -39.44
N PHE A 997 4.99 3.37 -38.73
CA PHE A 997 6.06 4.26 -39.18
C PHE A 997 6.60 3.92 -40.58
N SER A 998 6.73 2.63 -40.90
CA SER A 998 7.19 2.17 -42.23
C SER A 998 6.29 2.58 -43.40
N ALA A 999 5.00 2.82 -43.17
CA ALA A 999 4.10 3.34 -44.21
C ALA A 999 4.25 4.85 -44.37
N LEU A 1000 4.50 5.56 -43.27
CA LEU A 1000 4.70 7.01 -43.24
C LEU A 1000 6.06 7.43 -43.84
N ASP A 1001 7.15 6.76 -43.48
CA ASP A 1001 8.50 7.07 -43.96
C ASP A 1001 8.61 7.01 -45.49
N LYS A 1002 7.94 6.03 -46.12
CA LYS A 1002 7.85 5.89 -47.59
C LYS A 1002 7.14 7.06 -48.29
N CYS A 1003 6.35 7.85 -47.58
CA CYS A 1003 5.68 9.03 -48.13
C CYS A 1003 6.63 10.24 -48.21
N LEU A 1004 7.70 10.28 -47.41
CA LEU A 1004 8.65 11.38 -47.41
C LEU A 1004 9.68 11.19 -48.52
N LYS A 1005 9.69 12.10 -49.49
CA LYS A 1005 10.64 12.10 -50.61
C LYS A 1005 11.67 13.21 -50.42
N THR A 1006 12.93 12.82 -50.25
CA THR A 1006 14.09 13.70 -50.36
C THR A 1006 14.63 13.65 -51.80
N ASN A 1007 14.97 14.82 -52.36
CA ASN A 1007 15.52 14.96 -53.71
C ASN A 1007 17.05 14.90 -53.70
#